data_AF-A0A1C5VFH7-F1
#
_entry.id   AF-A0A1C5VFH7-F1
#
_cell.length_a   1.000
_cell.length_b   1.000
_cell.length_c   1.000
_cell.angle_alpha   90.00
_cell.angle_beta   90.00
_cell.angle_gamma   90.00
#
_symmetry.space_group_name_H-M   'P 1'
#
loop_
_entity.id
_entity.type
_entity.pdbx_description
1 polymer ?
#
loop_
_entity_poly.entity_id
_entity_poly.type
_entity_poly.pdbx_seq_one_letter_code
_entity_poly.pdbx_strand_id
1 'polypeptide(L)'
;MKRIYKLLISISISMMILSLSIPAVGAESPVRKQVATFAELQSEIASAGETPTVLEITSDFSITETVKIEPLQDITLIDDGTAKTISVDTKQVTDTFHGAFKIAETGKLTIKTSKPKEDSLLVFDGTNAKCARTSNNDYQDSNGDLISCQGELVISGGTVQNFSCDEAWSGIITIGGPKASFTMTGGTICDNTFSNQYGGTVRIGFGALFTMESGTICRNETNPNGWDSPVGGQMNNAAVYIEAGGNSKFVMNGGLVSENHGYFGGVFLGEAFNPDFTSIATMEMNGGTISDNIAEMYGGGVMVCGQADFTLNDGVISGNQALIGGGIAVYDLYVSMGMGQDFEQWQKFFPGKFTMYGGTVTKNKAVRDIEKEVDGGCGSGIYIASNKSVIYGGNITENTAQRQGGGVYVGSVPYVLHMYDALITQNTATILGGGLWFCPTGDAANTVTNGGAIFENYAIANDTAVGAAGDDFVAVPQENKNHAITLADRMLGGGEVQWYRDGGVKSTSPTSGNVLGLPDETPRYDPKEPGERITGIKENKEGIALKAEVTDAAKQLAKSKAKLKITGNTAPRGGGVGSNGGIMIGTPEDEWTLKVTKVWEEIAPADRKPVTIRMKIGDYQLDAVELNEKNNWTGTFNQLPNPDSLGDLQISVVEEGNEYEASYSVIQKDEANKLLAVTVTNRPAKPQTGGLSVSKTVSGAGADPKQAFQFQVTLNDTSVNGIYGEMEFQNGVAEFSLKHGETITALGLPAGLSYEVTEHGYEGYTVTSEHADGMIPVDSTAEVVFKNHKDKAPVSEPDDPSSETTDPEKSSPDKTTVPKTGDLDIRWFIFLLTVGSGIVLLVTLKLRKETRKQ
;
A
#
# COMPACT_ATOMS: atom_id res chain seq x y z
N MET A 1 -16.41 -11.46 23.02
CA MET A 1 -17.32 -11.49 21.85
C MET A 1 -16.67 -11.12 20.50
N LYS A 2 -15.33 -11.11 20.39
CA LYS A 2 -14.59 -10.81 19.13
C LYS A 2 -13.85 -12.03 18.53
N ARG A 3 -14.17 -13.26 18.96
CA ARG A 3 -13.63 -14.52 18.39
C ARG A 3 -14.65 -15.36 17.60
N ILE A 4 -15.89 -14.87 17.47
CA ILE A 4 -16.97 -15.55 16.73
C ILE A 4 -17.19 -14.92 15.34
N TYR A 5 -16.73 -13.68 15.09
CA TYR A 5 -16.89 -13.00 13.79
C TYR A 5 -15.86 -13.39 12.72
N LYS A 6 -14.64 -13.82 13.12
CA LYS A 6 -13.64 -14.36 12.16
C LYS A 6 -13.92 -15.78 11.69
N LEU A 7 -14.90 -16.48 12.29
CA LEU A 7 -15.37 -17.79 11.85
C LEU A 7 -16.67 -17.70 11.03
N LEU A 8 -17.36 -16.56 11.03
CA LEU A 8 -18.63 -16.38 10.31
C LEU A 8 -18.49 -15.68 8.94
N ILE A 9 -17.38 -14.99 8.67
CA ILE A 9 -17.12 -14.33 7.38
C ILE A 9 -16.32 -15.23 6.41
N SER A 10 -15.77 -16.34 6.89
CA SER A 10 -15.15 -17.38 6.03
C SER A 10 -16.09 -18.58 5.75
N ILE A 11 -17.36 -18.51 6.19
CA ILE A 11 -18.37 -19.59 6.02
C ILE A 11 -19.54 -19.17 5.10
N SER A 12 -19.60 -17.92 4.63
CA SER A 12 -20.62 -17.48 3.66
C SER A 12 -20.11 -17.26 2.23
N ILE A 13 -18.81 -17.47 1.96
CA ILE A 13 -18.19 -17.44 0.61
C ILE A 13 -17.55 -18.81 0.30
N SER A 14 -18.24 -19.89 0.67
CA SER A 14 -17.87 -21.25 0.27
C SER A 14 -19.07 -22.18 0.18
N MET A 15 -20.25 -21.62 -0.11
CA MET A 15 -21.48 -22.38 -0.40
C MET A 15 -21.93 -22.18 -1.86
N MET A 16 -20.96 -22.21 -2.77
CA MET A 16 -21.11 -22.63 -4.16
C MET A 16 -19.73 -23.16 -4.57
N ILE A 17 -19.68 -24.30 -5.26
CA ILE A 17 -18.48 -25.09 -5.54
C ILE A 17 -18.00 -25.98 -4.36
N LEU A 18 -18.91 -26.80 -3.87
CA LEU A 18 -18.55 -28.19 -3.57
C LEU A 18 -19.73 -29.07 -3.97
N SER A 19 -19.87 -29.30 -5.27
CA SER A 19 -20.59 -30.48 -5.73
C SER A 19 -19.79 -31.69 -5.25
N LEU A 20 -20.19 -32.24 -4.10
CA LEU A 20 -19.94 -33.64 -3.81
C LEU A 20 -20.39 -34.41 -5.04
N SER A 21 -19.42 -34.96 -5.75
CA SER A 21 -19.60 -35.94 -6.82
C SER A 21 -20.26 -37.18 -6.23
N ILE A 22 -21.55 -37.09 -5.99
CA ILE A 22 -22.46 -38.21 -6.17
C ILE A 22 -22.39 -38.46 -7.68
N PRO A 23 -21.95 -39.64 -8.14
CA PRO A 23 -21.96 -39.92 -9.57
C PRO A 23 -23.40 -39.75 -10.03
N ALA A 24 -23.65 -38.73 -10.85
CA ALA A 24 -24.87 -38.63 -11.61
C ALA A 24 -24.92 -39.91 -12.46
N VAL A 25 -25.86 -40.78 -12.09
CA VAL A 25 -26.22 -41.93 -12.89
C VAL A 25 -26.75 -41.36 -14.21
N GLY A 26 -25.91 -41.41 -15.25
CA GLY A 26 -26.30 -41.21 -16.64
C GLY A 26 -26.31 -39.79 -17.20
N ALA A 27 -25.24 -38.99 -17.03
CA ALA A 27 -25.03 -37.87 -17.96
C ALA A 27 -24.57 -38.45 -19.31
N GLU A 28 -25.45 -38.48 -20.31
CA GLU A 28 -25.10 -38.85 -21.68
C GLU A 28 -23.96 -37.95 -22.18
N SER A 29 -23.01 -38.52 -22.91
CA SER A 29 -21.94 -37.74 -23.55
C SER A 29 -22.56 -36.74 -24.53
N PRO A 30 -22.05 -35.50 -24.62
CA PRO A 30 -22.64 -34.49 -25.49
C PRO A 30 -22.66 -34.97 -26.94
N VAL A 31 -23.78 -34.75 -27.62
CA VAL A 31 -23.92 -35.08 -29.04
C VAL A 31 -23.08 -34.10 -29.84
N ARG A 32 -22.18 -34.61 -30.68
CA ARG A 32 -21.29 -33.78 -31.51
C ARG A 32 -21.71 -33.82 -32.97
N LYS A 33 -21.86 -32.64 -33.58
CA LYS A 33 -22.33 -32.46 -34.96
C LYS A 33 -21.44 -31.47 -35.69
N GLN A 34 -21.25 -31.68 -36.99
CA GLN A 34 -20.53 -30.75 -37.84
C GLN A 34 -21.53 -29.84 -38.54
N VAL A 35 -21.19 -28.56 -38.63
CA VAL A 35 -22.00 -27.52 -39.24
C VAL A 35 -21.12 -26.76 -40.23
N ALA A 36 -21.49 -26.76 -41.51
CA ALA A 36 -20.83 -26.03 -42.57
C ALA A 36 -21.68 -24.87 -43.12
N THR A 37 -22.99 -24.89 -42.87
CA THR A 37 -23.93 -23.89 -43.38
C THR A 37 -24.89 -23.40 -42.30
N PHE A 38 -25.51 -22.23 -42.55
CA PHE A 38 -26.53 -21.68 -41.66
C PHE A 38 -27.77 -22.59 -41.52
N ALA A 39 -28.21 -23.24 -42.60
CA ALA A 39 -29.34 -24.16 -42.57
C ALA A 39 -29.05 -25.40 -41.67
N GLU A 40 -27.81 -25.90 -41.70
CA GLU A 40 -27.38 -26.97 -40.80
C GLU A 40 -27.35 -26.50 -39.34
N LEU A 41 -26.87 -25.27 -39.07
CA LEU A 41 -26.88 -24.70 -37.72
C LEU A 41 -28.30 -24.71 -37.14
N GLN A 42 -29.28 -24.20 -37.91
CA GLN A 42 -30.68 -24.15 -37.48
C GLN A 42 -31.27 -25.56 -37.27
N SER A 43 -31.02 -26.46 -38.21
CA SER A 43 -31.52 -27.84 -38.15
C SER A 43 -30.98 -28.59 -36.93
N GLU A 44 -29.68 -28.50 -36.66
CA GLU A 44 -29.06 -29.19 -35.53
C GLU A 44 -29.53 -28.62 -34.19
N ILE A 45 -29.66 -27.29 -34.06
CA ILE A 45 -30.22 -26.66 -32.85
C ILE A 45 -31.69 -27.07 -32.64
N ALA A 46 -32.52 -27.04 -33.68
CA ALA A 46 -33.93 -27.43 -33.56
C ALA A 46 -34.12 -28.89 -33.15
N SER A 47 -33.15 -29.76 -33.46
CA SER A 47 -33.20 -31.19 -33.14
C SER A 47 -32.51 -31.58 -31.82
N ALA A 48 -31.78 -30.67 -31.18
CA ALA A 48 -30.95 -30.94 -30.00
C ALA A 48 -31.76 -31.40 -28.76
N GLY A 49 -33.01 -30.93 -28.62
CA GLY A 49 -33.82 -31.19 -27.43
C GLY A 49 -33.13 -30.72 -26.14
N GLU A 50 -33.23 -31.49 -25.06
CA GLU A 50 -32.59 -31.21 -23.76
C GLU A 50 -31.17 -31.81 -23.64
N THR A 51 -30.68 -32.51 -24.67
CA THR A 51 -29.36 -33.16 -24.63
C THR A 51 -28.27 -32.14 -24.95
N PRO A 52 -27.21 -32.00 -24.13
CA PRO A 52 -26.09 -31.13 -24.43
C PRO A 52 -25.50 -31.44 -25.81
N THR A 53 -25.45 -30.42 -26.67
CA THR A 53 -25.10 -30.58 -28.08
C THR A 53 -23.95 -29.64 -28.46
N VAL A 54 -22.89 -30.20 -29.05
CA VAL A 54 -21.70 -29.48 -29.51
C VAL A 54 -21.73 -29.41 -31.03
N LEU A 55 -21.81 -28.19 -31.55
CA LEU A 55 -21.82 -27.88 -32.98
C LEU A 55 -20.42 -27.38 -33.38
N GLU A 56 -19.70 -28.23 -34.11
CA GLU A 56 -18.38 -27.95 -34.65
C GLU A 56 -18.50 -27.24 -36.00
N ILE A 57 -18.03 -26.00 -36.06
CA ILE A 57 -18.07 -25.13 -37.22
C ILE A 57 -16.92 -25.50 -38.16
N THR A 58 -17.26 -25.94 -39.37
CA THR A 58 -16.30 -26.48 -40.34
C THR A 58 -16.09 -25.58 -41.57
N SER A 59 -16.96 -24.59 -41.77
CA SER A 59 -16.88 -23.62 -42.88
C SER A 59 -17.42 -22.26 -42.45
N ASP A 60 -17.00 -21.22 -43.17
CA ASP A 60 -17.55 -19.88 -42.99
C ASP A 60 -18.97 -19.81 -43.55
N PHE A 61 -19.87 -19.14 -42.83
CA PHE A 61 -21.24 -18.89 -43.29
C PHE A 61 -21.81 -17.62 -42.66
N SER A 62 -22.94 -17.16 -43.21
CA SER A 62 -23.67 -16.00 -42.69
C SER A 62 -24.96 -16.41 -41.98
N ILE A 63 -25.20 -15.87 -40.80
CA ILE A 63 -26.50 -15.87 -40.14
C ILE A 63 -27.37 -14.79 -40.80
N THR A 64 -28.50 -15.19 -41.37
CA THR A 64 -29.41 -14.29 -42.09
C THR A 64 -30.73 -14.04 -41.37
N GLU A 65 -30.99 -14.75 -40.27
CA GLU A 65 -32.15 -14.55 -39.39
C GLU A 65 -31.84 -15.02 -37.96
N THR A 66 -32.69 -14.68 -37.00
CA THR A 66 -32.48 -15.04 -35.59
C THR A 66 -32.49 -16.56 -35.37
N VAL A 67 -31.42 -17.07 -34.74
CA VAL A 67 -31.32 -18.43 -34.21
C VAL A 67 -31.84 -18.45 -32.79
N LYS A 68 -32.80 -19.33 -32.49
CA LYS A 68 -33.38 -19.46 -31.15
C LYS A 68 -32.76 -20.63 -30.41
N ILE A 69 -32.33 -20.38 -29.18
CA ILE A 69 -31.99 -21.41 -28.20
C ILE A 69 -33.19 -21.50 -27.26
N GLU A 70 -33.98 -22.56 -27.43
CA GLU A 70 -35.23 -22.77 -26.70
C GLU A 70 -34.97 -23.17 -25.23
N PRO A 71 -35.99 -23.11 -24.35
CA PRO A 71 -35.84 -23.53 -22.96
C PRO A 71 -35.26 -24.94 -22.84
N LEU A 72 -34.41 -25.14 -21.83
CA LEU A 72 -33.71 -26.39 -21.52
C LEU A 72 -32.70 -26.89 -22.57
N GLN A 73 -32.52 -26.19 -23.69
CA GLN A 73 -31.46 -26.53 -24.64
C GLN A 73 -30.08 -26.11 -24.10
N ASP A 74 -29.06 -26.94 -24.32
CA ASP A 74 -27.65 -26.63 -24.03
C ASP A 74 -26.81 -26.79 -25.29
N ILE A 75 -26.51 -25.67 -25.93
CA ILE A 75 -25.82 -25.61 -27.23
C ILE A 75 -24.42 -25.04 -27.03
N THR A 76 -23.42 -25.73 -27.56
CA THR A 76 -22.03 -25.25 -27.62
C THR A 76 -21.58 -25.07 -29.06
N LEU A 77 -21.12 -23.87 -29.41
CA LEU A 77 -20.45 -23.58 -30.68
C LEU A 77 -18.92 -23.67 -30.49
N ILE A 78 -18.24 -24.36 -31.42
CA ILE A 78 -16.79 -24.54 -31.40
C ILE A 78 -16.22 -24.61 -32.82
N ASP A 79 -15.03 -24.09 -33.08
CA ASP A 79 -14.32 -24.32 -34.35
C ASP A 79 -13.79 -25.77 -34.47
N ASP A 80 -13.42 -26.17 -35.69
CA ASP A 80 -12.86 -27.48 -36.02
C ASP A 80 -11.32 -27.58 -35.84
N GLY A 81 -10.69 -26.59 -35.22
CA GLY A 81 -9.24 -26.46 -35.11
C GLY A 81 -8.62 -25.50 -36.13
N THR A 82 -9.42 -24.98 -37.06
CA THR A 82 -9.02 -23.97 -38.05
C THR A 82 -9.90 -22.72 -37.93
N ALA A 83 -9.37 -21.56 -38.32
CA ALA A 83 -10.10 -20.30 -38.20
C ALA A 83 -11.41 -20.31 -39.02
N LYS A 84 -12.51 -19.92 -38.37
CA LYS A 84 -13.84 -19.79 -38.95
C LYS A 84 -14.43 -18.43 -38.65
N THR A 85 -15.17 -17.90 -39.62
CA THR A 85 -15.96 -16.68 -39.48
C THR A 85 -17.44 -16.99 -39.65
N ILE A 86 -18.22 -16.64 -38.63
CA ILE A 86 -19.68 -16.57 -38.71
C ILE A 86 -20.03 -15.09 -38.90
N SER A 87 -20.40 -14.73 -40.12
CA SER A 87 -20.87 -13.36 -40.40
C SER A 87 -22.34 -13.22 -39.99
N VAL A 88 -22.76 -12.01 -39.61
CA VAL A 88 -24.18 -11.67 -39.44
C VAL A 88 -24.58 -10.75 -40.59
N ASP A 89 -25.50 -11.22 -41.44
CA ASP A 89 -25.97 -10.50 -42.63
C ASP A 89 -27.49 -10.31 -42.56
N THR A 90 -27.90 -9.33 -41.76
CA THR A 90 -29.30 -9.13 -41.38
C THR A 90 -29.85 -7.75 -41.75
N LYS A 91 -29.07 -6.92 -42.45
CA LYS A 91 -29.50 -5.60 -42.98
C LYS A 91 -30.78 -5.65 -43.81
N GLN A 92 -31.04 -6.77 -44.49
CA GLN A 92 -32.23 -6.96 -45.34
C GLN A 92 -33.45 -7.52 -44.59
N VAL A 93 -33.32 -7.86 -43.30
CA VAL A 93 -34.38 -8.48 -42.50
C VAL A 93 -35.39 -7.42 -42.02
N THR A 94 -36.69 -7.73 -42.11
CA THR A 94 -37.80 -6.88 -41.62
C THR A 94 -37.86 -6.84 -40.08
N ASP A 95 -38.81 -6.10 -39.48
CA ASP A 95 -38.90 -5.72 -38.04
C ASP A 95 -38.97 -6.86 -37.00
N THR A 96 -38.65 -8.10 -37.35
CA THR A 96 -38.70 -9.31 -36.49
C THR A 96 -37.32 -9.81 -36.05
N PHE A 97 -36.26 -9.02 -36.23
CA PHE A 97 -34.90 -9.40 -35.85
C PHE A 97 -34.64 -9.16 -34.35
N HIS A 98 -34.28 -10.22 -33.62
CA HIS A 98 -34.01 -10.19 -32.18
C HIS A 98 -32.55 -10.57 -31.86
N GLY A 99 -31.64 -10.21 -32.76
CA GLY A 99 -30.24 -10.62 -32.69
C GLY A 99 -29.94 -11.89 -33.46
N ALA A 100 -28.66 -12.17 -33.69
CA ALA A 100 -28.21 -13.41 -34.33
C ALA A 100 -28.61 -14.64 -33.49
N PHE A 101 -28.51 -14.54 -32.16
CA PHE A 101 -28.94 -15.56 -31.20
C PHE A 101 -29.91 -14.98 -30.17
N LYS A 102 -31.06 -15.64 -29.97
CA LYS A 102 -31.98 -15.39 -28.86
C LYS A 102 -32.01 -16.60 -27.93
N ILE A 103 -31.60 -16.41 -26.68
CA ILE A 103 -31.50 -17.47 -25.67
C ILE A 103 -32.67 -17.31 -24.70
N ALA A 104 -33.63 -18.23 -24.76
CA ALA A 104 -34.78 -18.24 -23.87
C ALA A 104 -34.40 -18.52 -22.41
N GLU A 105 -35.28 -18.19 -21.46
CA GLU A 105 -35.12 -18.59 -20.07
C GLU A 105 -34.81 -20.09 -19.96
N THR A 106 -33.83 -20.45 -19.13
CA THR A 106 -33.33 -21.83 -18.93
C THR A 106 -32.63 -22.48 -20.13
N GLY A 107 -32.61 -21.83 -21.31
CA GLY A 107 -31.73 -22.21 -22.41
C GLY A 107 -30.29 -21.77 -22.15
N LYS A 108 -29.34 -22.43 -22.78
CA LYS A 108 -27.90 -22.18 -22.63
C LYS A 108 -27.18 -22.16 -23.96
N LEU A 109 -26.37 -21.12 -24.17
CA LEU A 109 -25.43 -21.01 -25.28
C LEU A 109 -24.01 -20.87 -24.75
N THR A 110 -23.11 -21.74 -25.22
CA THR A 110 -21.67 -21.63 -24.98
C THR A 110 -20.94 -21.35 -26.29
N ILE A 111 -20.13 -20.29 -26.31
CA ILE A 111 -19.19 -19.99 -27.37
C ILE A 111 -17.78 -20.28 -26.86
N LYS A 112 -17.03 -21.10 -27.59
CA LYS A 112 -15.64 -21.42 -27.25
C LYS A 112 -14.81 -21.75 -28.47
N THR A 113 -13.50 -21.71 -28.30
CA THR A 113 -12.55 -22.16 -29.31
C THR A 113 -12.01 -23.56 -28.95
N SER A 114 -11.62 -24.32 -29.97
CA SER A 114 -11.04 -25.66 -29.84
C SER A 114 -9.71 -25.64 -29.10
N LYS A 115 -9.01 -24.51 -29.12
CA LYS A 115 -7.76 -24.27 -28.41
C LYS A 115 -7.91 -23.08 -27.46
N PRO A 116 -7.61 -23.25 -26.16
CA PRO A 116 -7.69 -22.16 -25.18
C PRO A 116 -6.86 -20.94 -25.61
N LYS A 117 -7.44 -19.74 -25.46
CA LYS A 117 -6.81 -18.43 -25.76
C LYS A 117 -6.49 -18.15 -27.23
N GLU A 118 -6.84 -19.03 -28.16
CA GLU A 118 -6.77 -18.74 -29.60
C GLU A 118 -8.11 -18.14 -30.08
N ASP A 119 -8.45 -16.95 -29.61
CA ASP A 119 -9.77 -16.32 -29.83
C ASP A 119 -10.08 -16.01 -31.31
N SER A 120 -9.06 -15.98 -32.17
CA SER A 120 -9.23 -15.80 -33.61
C SER A 120 -9.72 -17.06 -34.34
N LEU A 121 -9.82 -18.22 -33.67
CA LEU A 121 -10.29 -19.45 -34.31
C LEU A 121 -11.79 -19.43 -34.61
N LEU A 122 -12.57 -18.65 -33.87
CA LEU A 122 -14.00 -18.48 -34.11
C LEU A 122 -14.35 -17.00 -33.99
N VAL A 123 -14.65 -16.36 -35.12
CA VAL A 123 -14.97 -14.94 -35.21
C VAL A 123 -16.45 -14.77 -35.56
N PHE A 124 -17.13 -13.92 -34.80
CA PHE A 124 -18.44 -13.39 -35.12
C PHE A 124 -18.26 -11.97 -35.67
N ASP A 125 -18.57 -11.79 -36.95
CA ASP A 125 -18.38 -10.51 -37.63
C ASP A 125 -19.74 -9.84 -37.92
N GLY A 126 -19.92 -8.66 -37.34
CA GLY A 126 -21.14 -7.87 -37.40
C GLY A 126 -21.22 -6.83 -38.52
N THR A 127 -20.29 -6.79 -39.47
CA THR A 127 -20.20 -5.72 -40.49
C THR A 127 -21.52 -5.48 -41.23
N ASN A 128 -22.31 -6.54 -41.44
CA ASN A 128 -23.62 -6.51 -42.11
C ASN A 128 -24.80 -6.83 -41.19
N ALA A 129 -24.59 -6.75 -39.88
CA ALA A 129 -25.66 -6.86 -38.90
C ALA A 129 -26.56 -5.61 -38.96
N LYS A 130 -27.86 -5.82 -38.76
CA LYS A 130 -28.83 -4.78 -38.43
C LYS A 130 -28.96 -4.70 -36.92
N CYS A 131 -29.06 -3.50 -36.34
CA CYS A 131 -29.34 -3.44 -34.91
C CYS A 131 -30.69 -4.07 -34.58
N ALA A 132 -30.74 -4.92 -33.55
CA ALA A 132 -31.97 -5.52 -33.09
C ALA A 132 -32.79 -4.48 -32.31
N ARG A 133 -34.00 -4.18 -32.79
CA ARG A 133 -34.87 -3.15 -32.20
C ARG A 133 -35.44 -3.65 -30.88
N THR A 134 -35.34 -2.83 -29.83
CA THR A 134 -36.06 -3.02 -28.56
C THR A 134 -37.30 -2.13 -28.59
N SER A 135 -38.49 -2.71 -28.62
CA SER A 135 -39.74 -1.96 -28.76
C SER A 135 -40.31 -1.48 -27.43
N ASN A 136 -40.00 -2.19 -26.33
CA ASN A 136 -40.39 -1.85 -24.96
C ASN A 136 -39.22 -2.05 -23.99
N ASN A 137 -39.17 -1.26 -22.91
CA ASN A 137 -38.23 -1.49 -21.81
C ASN A 137 -38.69 -2.65 -20.91
N ASP A 138 -38.72 -3.86 -21.47
CA ASP A 138 -39.06 -5.13 -20.83
C ASP A 138 -37.95 -6.15 -21.14
N TYR A 139 -37.56 -6.96 -20.16
CA TYR A 139 -36.52 -7.97 -20.34
C TYR A 139 -36.86 -9.00 -21.43
N GLN A 140 -38.14 -9.26 -21.67
CA GLN A 140 -38.61 -10.17 -22.73
C GLN A 140 -38.38 -9.62 -24.15
N ASP A 141 -38.19 -8.30 -24.27
CA ASP A 141 -37.92 -7.59 -25.53
C ASP A 141 -36.54 -6.91 -25.52
N SER A 142 -35.70 -7.24 -24.55
CA SER A 142 -34.35 -6.73 -24.41
C SER A 142 -33.44 -7.39 -25.44
N ASN A 143 -33.38 -6.81 -26.64
CA ASN A 143 -32.69 -7.39 -27.77
C ASN A 143 -31.22 -6.90 -27.83
N GLY A 144 -30.34 -7.71 -28.42
CA GLY A 144 -28.98 -7.33 -28.77
C GLY A 144 -28.61 -7.84 -30.16
N ASP A 145 -27.62 -7.24 -30.81
CA ASP A 145 -27.32 -7.50 -32.22
C ASP A 145 -26.78 -8.89 -32.48
N LEU A 146 -25.83 -9.31 -31.66
CA LEU A 146 -25.34 -10.69 -31.68
C LEU A 146 -26.21 -11.54 -30.76
N ILE A 147 -26.38 -11.13 -29.50
CA ILE A 147 -27.00 -11.97 -28.47
C ILE A 147 -28.07 -11.22 -27.69
N SER A 148 -29.25 -11.83 -27.63
CA SER A 148 -30.33 -11.51 -26.69
C SER A 148 -30.48 -12.66 -25.70
N CYS A 149 -30.15 -12.47 -24.42
CA CYS A 149 -30.10 -13.54 -23.43
C CYS A 149 -31.07 -13.36 -22.26
N GLN A 150 -32.02 -14.29 -22.12
CA GLN A 150 -32.86 -14.49 -20.94
C GLN A 150 -32.47 -15.75 -20.12
N GLY A 151 -31.57 -16.59 -20.66
CA GLY A 151 -31.07 -17.83 -20.05
C GLY A 151 -29.59 -17.72 -19.64
N GLU A 152 -28.76 -18.69 -20.04
CA GLU A 152 -27.33 -18.71 -19.72
C GLU A 152 -26.49 -18.51 -20.99
N LEU A 153 -25.61 -17.51 -20.97
CA LEU A 153 -24.56 -17.30 -21.95
C LEU A 153 -23.19 -17.59 -21.33
N VAL A 154 -22.38 -18.39 -22.00
CA VAL A 154 -20.97 -18.60 -21.64
C VAL A 154 -20.08 -18.26 -22.83
N ILE A 155 -19.15 -17.33 -22.66
CA ILE A 155 -18.07 -17.08 -23.62
C ILE A 155 -16.75 -17.49 -22.97
N SER A 156 -16.09 -18.51 -23.54
CA SER A 156 -14.81 -19.02 -23.05
C SER A 156 -13.68 -18.92 -24.08
N GLY A 157 -14.01 -18.44 -25.28
CA GLY A 157 -13.09 -18.17 -26.38
C GLY A 157 -13.85 -17.60 -27.57
N GLY A 158 -13.13 -17.09 -28.55
CA GLY A 158 -13.69 -16.52 -29.78
C GLY A 158 -13.72 -15.00 -29.76
N THR A 159 -14.00 -14.39 -30.90
CA THR A 159 -13.99 -12.93 -31.08
C THR A 159 -15.35 -12.43 -31.56
N VAL A 160 -15.86 -11.36 -30.95
CA VAL A 160 -17.04 -10.59 -31.38
C VAL A 160 -16.57 -9.21 -31.81
N GLN A 161 -16.78 -8.88 -33.08
CA GLN A 161 -16.25 -7.64 -33.67
C GLN A 161 -17.13 -7.06 -34.77
N ASN A 162 -16.91 -5.78 -35.08
CA ASN A 162 -17.51 -5.04 -36.20
C ASN A 162 -19.03 -4.90 -36.12
N PHE A 163 -19.65 -5.07 -34.95
CA PHE A 163 -21.07 -4.77 -34.77
C PHE A 163 -21.29 -3.26 -34.59
N SER A 164 -22.44 -2.77 -35.06
CA SER A 164 -22.84 -1.37 -34.93
C SER A 164 -24.31 -1.29 -34.58
N CYS A 165 -24.61 -0.85 -33.35
CA CYS A 165 -25.97 -0.61 -32.91
C CYS A 165 -26.30 0.86 -32.65
N ASP A 166 -27.47 1.29 -33.12
CA ASP A 166 -28.04 2.62 -32.98
C ASP A 166 -29.46 2.61 -32.37
N GLU A 167 -29.90 1.51 -31.76
CA GLU A 167 -31.19 1.40 -31.07
C GLU A 167 -31.06 1.65 -29.55
N ALA A 168 -32.05 2.33 -28.97
CA ALA A 168 -32.11 2.54 -27.52
C ALA A 168 -32.51 1.26 -26.80
N TRP A 169 -32.11 1.11 -25.53
CA TRP A 169 -32.39 -0.11 -24.73
C TRP A 169 -31.85 -1.39 -25.38
N SER A 170 -30.76 -1.28 -26.15
CA SER A 170 -30.14 -2.38 -26.89
C SER A 170 -28.63 -2.44 -26.62
N GLY A 171 -27.96 -3.35 -27.31
CA GLY A 171 -26.52 -3.54 -27.23
C GLY A 171 -26.03 -4.59 -28.21
N ILE A 172 -24.74 -4.89 -28.21
CA ILE A 172 -24.22 -5.99 -29.04
C ILE A 172 -24.52 -7.33 -28.38
N ILE A 173 -24.31 -7.38 -27.06
CA ILE A 173 -24.72 -8.46 -26.18
C ILE A 173 -25.61 -7.86 -25.10
N THR A 174 -26.85 -8.32 -25.05
CA THR A 174 -27.84 -7.88 -24.07
C THR A 174 -28.26 -9.07 -23.22
N ILE A 175 -28.12 -8.93 -21.89
CA ILE A 175 -28.62 -9.93 -20.93
C ILE A 175 -29.69 -9.30 -20.04
N GLY A 176 -30.84 -9.95 -19.94
CA GLY A 176 -32.03 -9.37 -19.32
C GLY A 176 -32.88 -10.40 -18.58
N GLY A 177 -33.13 -10.12 -17.30
CA GLY A 177 -34.09 -10.86 -16.48
C GLY A 177 -33.42 -11.58 -15.29
N PRO A 178 -34.19 -11.95 -14.26
CA PRO A 178 -33.66 -12.45 -12.98
C PRO A 178 -33.04 -13.86 -13.06
N LYS A 179 -33.24 -14.58 -14.18
CA LYS A 179 -32.61 -15.88 -14.46
C LYS A 179 -31.50 -15.76 -15.51
N ALA A 180 -31.32 -14.58 -16.09
CA ALA A 180 -30.34 -14.37 -17.14
C ALA A 180 -28.95 -14.26 -16.53
N SER A 181 -27.99 -14.97 -17.12
CA SER A 181 -26.60 -14.87 -16.72
C SER A 181 -25.66 -14.91 -17.91
N PHE A 182 -24.59 -14.13 -17.81
CA PHE A 182 -23.46 -14.17 -18.73
C PHE A 182 -22.20 -14.50 -17.93
N THR A 183 -21.46 -15.52 -18.35
CA THR A 183 -20.14 -15.85 -17.80
C THR A 183 -19.07 -15.74 -18.88
N MET A 184 -18.06 -14.90 -18.65
CA MET A 184 -16.91 -14.76 -19.53
C MET A 184 -15.65 -15.33 -18.86
N THR A 185 -15.12 -16.42 -19.42
CA THR A 185 -13.89 -17.10 -18.96
C THR A 185 -12.75 -17.02 -19.98
N GLY A 186 -12.98 -16.30 -21.08
CA GLY A 186 -12.08 -16.09 -22.20
C GLY A 186 -12.83 -15.35 -23.30
N GLY A 187 -12.25 -15.28 -24.51
CA GLY A 187 -12.87 -14.58 -25.62
C GLY A 187 -12.61 -13.08 -25.61
N THR A 188 -12.98 -12.44 -26.71
CA THR A 188 -12.73 -11.04 -27.00
C THR A 188 -13.99 -10.38 -27.57
N ILE A 189 -14.39 -9.23 -27.02
CA ILE A 189 -15.49 -8.40 -27.51
C ILE A 189 -14.89 -7.02 -27.82
N CYS A 190 -14.49 -6.81 -29.07
CA CYS A 190 -13.77 -5.59 -29.44
C CYS A 190 -14.17 -5.01 -30.78
N ASP A 191 -13.82 -3.74 -30.98
CA ASP A 191 -14.02 -3.03 -32.25
C ASP A 191 -15.51 -2.97 -32.64
N ASN A 192 -16.39 -2.77 -31.65
CA ASN A 192 -17.83 -2.59 -31.85
C ASN A 192 -18.25 -1.15 -31.55
N THR A 193 -19.36 -0.73 -32.15
CA THR A 193 -19.94 0.60 -31.95
C THR A 193 -21.35 0.50 -31.37
N PHE A 194 -21.62 1.27 -30.32
CA PHE A 194 -22.96 1.56 -29.82
C PHE A 194 -23.18 3.07 -29.86
N SER A 195 -24.31 3.56 -30.35
CA SER A 195 -24.47 4.99 -30.67
C SER A 195 -25.74 5.63 -30.14
N ASN A 196 -26.44 4.97 -29.20
CA ASN A 196 -27.71 5.43 -28.64
C ASN A 196 -27.74 5.38 -27.10
N GLN A 197 -28.93 5.45 -26.50
CA GLN A 197 -29.17 5.59 -25.05
C GLN A 197 -29.50 4.28 -24.36
N TYR A 198 -29.25 4.23 -23.06
CA TYR A 198 -29.67 3.14 -22.16
C TYR A 198 -29.17 1.77 -22.64
N GLY A 199 -27.92 1.71 -23.07
CA GLY A 199 -27.35 0.53 -23.72
C GLY A 199 -25.83 0.54 -23.72
N GLY A 200 -25.22 -0.40 -24.41
CA GLY A 200 -23.77 -0.54 -24.43
C GLY A 200 -23.32 -1.68 -25.30
N THR A 201 -22.00 -1.90 -25.40
CA THR A 201 -21.51 -3.11 -26.07
C THR A 201 -22.00 -4.36 -25.33
N VAL A 202 -21.93 -4.34 -24.00
CA VAL A 202 -22.55 -5.31 -23.11
C VAL A 202 -23.54 -4.58 -22.20
N ARG A 203 -24.84 -4.88 -22.34
CA ARG A 203 -25.91 -4.36 -21.47
C ARG A 203 -26.38 -5.44 -20.52
N ILE A 204 -26.47 -5.11 -19.23
CA ILE A 204 -26.92 -5.99 -18.15
C ILE A 204 -28.13 -5.33 -17.50
N GLY A 205 -29.30 -5.94 -17.66
CA GLY A 205 -30.57 -5.36 -17.23
C GLY A 205 -31.50 -6.31 -16.47
N PHE A 206 -32.49 -5.72 -15.82
CA PHE A 206 -33.63 -6.43 -15.22
C PHE A 206 -33.26 -7.55 -14.24
N GLY A 207 -32.21 -7.35 -13.44
CA GLY A 207 -31.77 -8.32 -12.42
C GLY A 207 -30.86 -9.43 -12.97
N ALA A 208 -30.33 -9.27 -14.18
CA ALA A 208 -29.35 -10.19 -14.75
C ALA A 208 -27.99 -10.13 -14.03
N LEU A 209 -27.21 -11.20 -14.18
CA LEU A 209 -25.86 -11.33 -13.64
C LEU A 209 -24.82 -11.48 -14.75
N PHE A 210 -23.84 -10.59 -14.79
CA PHE A 210 -22.61 -10.80 -15.55
C PHE A 210 -21.47 -11.19 -14.60
N THR A 211 -20.74 -12.26 -14.92
CA THR A 211 -19.51 -12.67 -14.23
C THR A 211 -18.36 -12.74 -15.22
N MET A 212 -17.29 -11.97 -14.98
CA MET A 212 -16.07 -11.97 -15.79
C MET A 212 -14.91 -12.55 -14.98
N GLU A 213 -14.52 -13.77 -15.32
CA GLU A 213 -13.37 -14.50 -14.77
C GLU A 213 -12.10 -14.23 -15.59
N SER A 214 -12.24 -14.06 -16.91
CA SER A 214 -11.18 -13.70 -17.84
C SER A 214 -11.77 -13.16 -19.14
N GLY A 215 -10.95 -13.01 -20.18
CA GLY A 215 -11.34 -12.43 -21.47
C GLY A 215 -11.12 -10.92 -21.57
N THR A 216 -11.49 -10.34 -22.72
CA THR A 216 -11.21 -8.95 -23.05
C THR A 216 -12.42 -8.24 -23.64
N ILE A 217 -12.74 -7.03 -23.15
CA ILE A 217 -13.71 -6.11 -23.75
C ILE A 217 -12.95 -4.83 -24.12
N CYS A 218 -12.75 -4.55 -25.41
CA CYS A 218 -11.80 -3.51 -25.81
C CYS A 218 -12.12 -2.73 -27.07
N ARG A 219 -11.58 -1.52 -27.21
CA ARG A 219 -11.71 -0.70 -28.42
C ARG A 219 -13.16 -0.56 -28.91
N ASN A 220 -14.10 -0.54 -27.97
CA ASN A 220 -15.49 -0.28 -28.29
C ASN A 220 -15.75 1.23 -28.22
N GLU A 221 -16.59 1.70 -29.12
CA GLU A 221 -16.97 3.10 -29.26
C GLU A 221 -18.44 3.27 -28.85
N THR A 222 -18.71 4.00 -27.75
CA THR A 222 -20.08 4.27 -27.28
C THR A 222 -20.50 5.73 -27.37
N ASN A 223 -19.67 6.59 -27.96
CA ASN A 223 -19.97 7.99 -28.26
C ASN A 223 -19.45 8.43 -29.65
N PRO A 224 -19.78 7.71 -30.74
CA PRO A 224 -19.23 7.98 -32.08
C PRO A 224 -19.67 9.33 -32.66
N ASN A 225 -20.76 9.91 -32.15
CA ASN A 225 -21.33 11.14 -32.67
C ASN A 225 -20.82 12.41 -31.96
N GLY A 226 -20.01 12.25 -30.92
CA GLY A 226 -19.41 13.34 -30.16
C GLY A 226 -20.37 14.14 -29.26
N TRP A 227 -19.81 15.15 -28.61
CA TRP A 227 -20.46 15.97 -27.58
C TRP A 227 -21.70 16.77 -28.06
N ASP A 228 -21.71 17.26 -29.29
CA ASP A 228 -22.80 18.13 -29.80
C ASP A 228 -23.90 17.34 -30.54
N SER A 229 -23.88 16.00 -30.45
CA SER A 229 -24.84 15.17 -31.16
C SER A 229 -26.28 15.36 -30.65
N PRO A 230 -27.22 15.79 -31.50
CA PRO A 230 -28.65 15.83 -31.16
C PRO A 230 -29.27 14.43 -31.08
N VAL A 231 -28.58 13.42 -31.62
CA VAL A 231 -28.91 12.01 -31.47
C VAL A 231 -28.39 11.60 -30.11
N GLY A 232 -29.31 11.36 -29.17
CA GLY A 232 -29.03 11.43 -27.74
C GLY A 232 -28.12 10.35 -27.13
N GLY A 233 -27.15 9.79 -27.84
CA GLY A 233 -26.20 8.73 -27.42
C GLY A 233 -25.24 9.10 -26.28
N GLN A 234 -25.69 9.88 -25.30
CA GLN A 234 -24.93 10.37 -24.15
C GLN A 234 -25.57 9.99 -22.82
N MET A 235 -26.76 9.38 -22.85
CA MET A 235 -27.50 8.99 -21.65
C MET A 235 -27.39 7.50 -21.40
N ASN A 236 -26.86 7.16 -20.22
CA ASN A 236 -26.78 5.80 -19.69
C ASN A 236 -26.16 4.78 -20.69
N ASN A 237 -24.93 5.03 -21.13
CA ASN A 237 -24.19 4.08 -21.98
C ASN A 237 -22.70 3.95 -21.65
N ALA A 238 -22.13 2.79 -21.91
CA ALA A 238 -20.69 2.51 -21.78
C ALA A 238 -20.37 1.20 -22.51
N ALA A 239 -19.09 0.82 -22.60
CA ALA A 239 -18.72 -0.51 -23.10
C ALA A 239 -19.41 -1.62 -22.28
N VAL A 240 -19.44 -1.48 -20.95
CA VAL A 240 -20.26 -2.30 -20.05
C VAL A 240 -21.24 -1.42 -19.28
N TYR A 241 -22.53 -1.62 -19.50
CA TYR A 241 -23.60 -0.90 -18.80
C TYR A 241 -24.40 -1.83 -17.89
N ILE A 242 -24.51 -1.46 -16.61
CA ILE A 242 -25.28 -2.16 -15.58
C ILE A 242 -26.46 -1.28 -15.16
N GLU A 243 -27.65 -1.69 -15.57
CA GLU A 243 -28.91 -1.00 -15.25
C GLU A 243 -29.33 -1.25 -13.79
N ALA A 244 -29.92 -0.25 -13.15
CA ALA A 244 -30.40 -0.41 -11.78
C ALA A 244 -31.62 -1.33 -11.73
N GLY A 245 -32.53 -1.20 -12.70
CA GLY A 245 -33.76 -1.98 -12.82
C GLY A 245 -33.57 -3.48 -12.52
N GLY A 246 -34.32 -3.99 -11.54
CA GLY A 246 -34.29 -5.40 -11.14
C GLY A 246 -33.09 -5.82 -10.28
N ASN A 247 -32.20 -4.89 -9.90
CA ASN A 247 -30.95 -5.11 -9.15
C ASN A 247 -29.90 -5.90 -9.93
N SER A 248 -29.63 -5.46 -11.16
CA SER A 248 -28.63 -6.10 -12.02
C SER A 248 -27.23 -6.05 -11.41
N LYS A 249 -26.41 -7.06 -11.72
CA LYS A 249 -25.11 -7.27 -11.08
C LYS A 249 -24.00 -7.58 -12.08
N PHE A 250 -22.84 -6.97 -11.84
CA PHE A 250 -21.58 -7.36 -12.46
C PHE A 250 -20.56 -7.79 -11.42
N VAL A 251 -19.96 -8.97 -11.60
CA VAL A 251 -18.83 -9.46 -10.80
C VAL A 251 -17.61 -9.60 -11.70
N MET A 252 -16.55 -8.86 -11.41
CA MET A 252 -15.28 -8.93 -12.13
C MET A 252 -14.22 -9.57 -11.23
N ASN A 253 -13.92 -10.84 -11.49
CA ASN A 253 -12.87 -11.59 -10.79
C ASN A 253 -11.54 -11.55 -11.55
N GLY A 254 -11.58 -11.30 -12.87
CA GLY A 254 -10.43 -11.21 -13.75
C GLY A 254 -10.78 -10.56 -15.10
N GLY A 255 -9.88 -10.69 -16.07
CA GLY A 255 -10.07 -10.15 -17.42
C GLY A 255 -9.68 -8.68 -17.58
N LEU A 256 -9.91 -8.15 -18.78
CA LEU A 256 -9.49 -6.81 -19.21
C LEU A 256 -10.66 -6.03 -19.84
N VAL A 257 -10.92 -4.82 -19.36
CA VAL A 257 -11.79 -3.83 -20.02
C VAL A 257 -10.94 -2.64 -20.41
N SER A 258 -10.57 -2.51 -21.69
CA SER A 258 -9.56 -1.53 -22.09
C SER A 258 -9.77 -0.81 -23.40
N GLU A 259 -9.16 0.37 -23.53
CA GLU A 259 -9.15 1.14 -24.78
C GLU A 259 -10.56 1.46 -25.31
N ASN A 260 -11.59 1.44 -24.46
CA ASN A 260 -12.94 1.82 -24.85
C ASN A 260 -13.08 3.35 -24.79
N HIS A 261 -13.89 3.89 -25.69
CA HIS A 261 -14.19 5.31 -25.77
C HIS A 261 -15.69 5.53 -25.66
N GLY A 262 -16.11 6.50 -24.86
CA GLY A 262 -17.53 6.75 -24.63
C GLY A 262 -17.80 8.04 -23.86
N TYR A 263 -19.07 8.28 -23.57
CA TYR A 263 -19.47 9.36 -22.65
C TYR A 263 -19.05 9.03 -21.20
N PHE A 264 -19.25 7.75 -20.84
CA PHE A 264 -18.59 7.05 -19.74
C PHE A 264 -17.66 6.00 -20.37
N GLY A 265 -16.46 5.80 -19.83
CA GLY A 265 -15.40 5.12 -20.59
C GLY A 265 -15.54 3.59 -20.60
N GLY A 266 -15.10 2.93 -19.52
CA GLY A 266 -15.11 1.47 -19.43
C GLY A 266 -16.45 0.90 -18.95
N VAL A 267 -16.80 1.20 -17.70
CA VAL A 267 -17.97 0.63 -17.01
C VAL A 267 -18.86 1.72 -16.46
N PHE A 268 -20.16 1.60 -16.69
CA PHE A 268 -21.18 2.45 -16.09
C PHE A 268 -22.19 1.61 -15.32
N LEU A 269 -22.47 2.01 -14.07
CA LEU A 269 -23.52 1.40 -13.25
C LEU A 269 -24.46 2.45 -12.65
N GLY A 270 -25.74 2.09 -12.67
CA GLY A 270 -26.84 2.88 -12.17
C GLY A 270 -27.51 3.72 -13.24
N GLU A 271 -28.31 4.69 -12.82
CA GLU A 271 -29.20 5.44 -13.69
C GLU A 271 -29.26 6.89 -13.24
N ALA A 272 -28.94 7.81 -14.16
CA ALA A 272 -29.10 9.24 -13.91
C ALA A 272 -30.51 9.77 -14.23
N PHE A 273 -31.27 9.02 -15.03
CA PHE A 273 -32.54 9.45 -15.61
C PHE A 273 -33.57 8.31 -15.58
N ASN A 274 -34.83 8.66 -15.29
CA ASN A 274 -35.98 7.74 -15.16
C ASN A 274 -35.80 6.57 -14.16
N PRO A 275 -35.30 6.83 -12.95
CA PRO A 275 -35.07 5.80 -11.94
C PRO A 275 -36.37 5.15 -11.44
N ASP A 276 -36.30 3.87 -11.07
CA ASP A 276 -37.40 3.17 -10.39
C ASP A 276 -37.44 3.42 -8.86
N PHE A 277 -36.46 4.17 -8.35
CA PHE A 277 -36.27 4.55 -6.94
C PHE A 277 -36.13 3.38 -5.95
N THR A 278 -36.03 2.13 -6.39
CA THR A 278 -36.02 0.96 -5.49
C THR A 278 -34.90 -0.01 -5.78
N SER A 279 -34.56 -0.20 -7.05
CA SER A 279 -33.51 -1.12 -7.46
C SER A 279 -32.13 -0.46 -7.38
N ILE A 280 -31.07 -1.26 -7.24
CA ILE A 280 -29.68 -0.79 -7.19
C ILE A 280 -28.84 -1.65 -8.14
N ALA A 281 -28.14 -1.00 -9.07
CA ALA A 281 -27.10 -1.62 -9.88
C ALA A 281 -25.89 -1.91 -9.00
N THR A 282 -25.37 -3.15 -9.05
CA THR A 282 -24.24 -3.56 -8.22
C THR A 282 -23.05 -3.98 -9.05
N MET A 283 -21.85 -3.57 -8.62
CA MET A 283 -20.60 -4.07 -9.14
C MET A 283 -19.67 -4.50 -8.01
N GLU A 284 -19.08 -5.69 -8.14
CA GLU A 284 -18.00 -6.18 -7.28
C GLU A 284 -16.77 -6.46 -8.13
N MET A 285 -15.67 -5.77 -7.85
CA MET A 285 -14.37 -6.02 -8.49
C MET A 285 -13.43 -6.71 -7.49
N ASN A 286 -13.13 -7.97 -7.75
CA ASN A 286 -12.25 -8.84 -6.96
C ASN A 286 -10.90 -9.09 -7.65
N GLY A 287 -10.71 -8.57 -8.86
CA GLY A 287 -9.52 -8.75 -9.67
C GLY A 287 -9.70 -8.15 -11.06
N GLY A 288 -8.79 -8.49 -11.98
CA GLY A 288 -8.81 -8.00 -13.36
C GLY A 288 -8.30 -6.57 -13.52
N THR A 289 -8.45 -6.02 -14.72
CA THR A 289 -7.92 -4.70 -15.09
C THR A 289 -8.92 -3.90 -15.92
N ILE A 290 -9.12 -2.64 -15.55
CA ILE A 290 -9.87 -1.64 -16.32
C ILE A 290 -8.87 -0.54 -16.71
N SER A 291 -8.44 -0.50 -17.97
CA SER A 291 -7.34 0.38 -18.36
C SER A 291 -7.49 1.13 -19.66
N ASP A 292 -6.86 2.30 -19.73
CA ASP A 292 -6.71 3.07 -20.98
C ASP A 292 -8.04 3.41 -21.67
N ASN A 293 -9.13 3.43 -20.90
CA ASN A 293 -10.44 3.86 -21.37
C ASN A 293 -10.53 5.39 -21.31
N ILE A 294 -11.28 5.97 -22.24
CA ILE A 294 -11.46 7.42 -22.38
C ILE A 294 -12.94 7.73 -22.25
N ALA A 295 -13.29 8.51 -21.22
CA ALA A 295 -14.60 9.14 -21.09
C ALA A 295 -14.51 10.61 -21.50
N GLU A 296 -15.51 11.09 -22.24
CA GLU A 296 -15.62 12.53 -22.52
C GLU A 296 -15.98 13.34 -21.26
N MET A 297 -16.64 12.72 -20.26
CA MET A 297 -17.11 13.43 -19.07
C MET A 297 -16.68 12.81 -17.75
N TYR A 298 -17.25 11.66 -17.39
CA TYR A 298 -17.14 11.13 -16.04
C TYR A 298 -16.69 9.68 -16.06
N GLY A 299 -15.80 9.31 -15.14
CA GLY A 299 -15.48 7.90 -14.90
C GLY A 299 -14.84 7.26 -16.13
N GLY A 300 -13.58 7.60 -16.41
CA GLY A 300 -12.84 7.00 -17.52
C GLY A 300 -12.79 5.47 -17.38
N GLY A 301 -12.43 4.98 -16.19
CA GLY A 301 -12.54 3.57 -15.87
C GLY A 301 -13.97 3.17 -15.49
N VAL A 302 -14.47 3.73 -14.38
CA VAL A 302 -15.78 3.37 -13.79
C VAL A 302 -16.58 4.62 -13.42
N MET A 303 -17.84 4.67 -13.84
CA MET A 303 -18.82 5.66 -13.42
C MET A 303 -19.91 5.03 -12.54
N VAL A 304 -20.04 5.49 -11.31
CA VAL A 304 -21.05 5.10 -10.32
C VAL A 304 -22.07 6.24 -10.21
N CYS A 305 -23.32 6.02 -10.61
CA CYS A 305 -24.31 7.11 -10.66
C CYS A 305 -25.68 6.74 -10.10
N GLY A 306 -26.21 7.56 -9.19
CA GLY A 306 -27.57 7.44 -8.69
C GLY A 306 -27.82 6.13 -7.94
N GLN A 307 -28.63 5.26 -8.52
CA GLN A 307 -29.00 3.93 -7.99
C GLN A 307 -27.89 2.88 -8.16
N ALA A 308 -26.72 3.13 -7.58
CA ALA A 308 -25.54 2.31 -7.78
C ALA A 308 -24.78 2.00 -6.48
N ASP A 309 -24.17 0.82 -6.44
CA ASP A 309 -23.25 0.36 -5.39
C ASP A 309 -22.05 -0.36 -6.01
N PHE A 310 -20.87 0.27 -5.93
CA PHE A 310 -19.61 -0.30 -6.37
C PHE A 310 -18.71 -0.68 -5.19
N THR A 311 -18.28 -1.93 -5.15
CA THR A 311 -17.27 -2.43 -4.20
C THR A 311 -15.99 -2.85 -4.93
N LEU A 312 -14.87 -2.21 -4.58
CA LEU A 312 -13.53 -2.55 -5.05
C LEU A 312 -12.77 -3.31 -3.95
N ASN A 313 -12.69 -4.64 -4.10
CA ASN A 313 -11.95 -5.53 -3.20
C ASN A 313 -10.48 -5.67 -3.64
N ASP A 314 -10.25 -5.90 -4.92
CA ASP A 314 -8.93 -6.02 -5.54
C ASP A 314 -9.00 -5.77 -7.05
N GLY A 315 -7.86 -5.72 -7.74
CA GLY A 315 -7.75 -5.44 -9.18
C GLY A 315 -7.09 -4.08 -9.48
N VAL A 316 -7.01 -3.74 -10.77
CA VAL A 316 -6.28 -2.56 -11.24
C VAL A 316 -7.17 -1.67 -12.11
N ILE A 317 -7.24 -0.37 -11.79
CA ILE A 317 -7.89 0.66 -12.61
C ILE A 317 -6.80 1.66 -13.01
N SER A 318 -6.35 1.61 -14.27
CA SER A 318 -5.15 2.34 -14.66
C SER A 318 -5.14 3.00 -16.03
N GLY A 319 -4.48 4.15 -16.15
CA GLY A 319 -4.28 4.79 -17.46
C GLY A 319 -5.56 5.40 -18.07
N ASN A 320 -6.68 5.37 -17.35
CA ASN A 320 -7.95 5.88 -17.84
C ASN A 320 -7.99 7.42 -17.81
N GLN A 321 -8.77 8.02 -18.70
CA GLN A 321 -8.90 9.46 -18.84
C GLN A 321 -10.35 9.91 -18.84
N ALA A 322 -10.65 11.02 -18.14
CA ALA A 322 -11.95 11.68 -18.17
C ALA A 322 -11.82 13.19 -17.90
N LEU A 323 -12.90 13.96 -18.12
CA LEU A 323 -12.98 15.34 -17.62
C LEU A 323 -12.96 15.36 -16.08
N ILE A 324 -13.70 14.44 -15.44
CA ILE A 324 -13.76 14.24 -14.00
C ILE A 324 -13.70 12.75 -13.67
N GLY A 325 -12.89 12.36 -12.67
CA GLY A 325 -12.82 10.96 -12.28
C GLY A 325 -12.17 10.08 -13.35
N GLY A 326 -10.90 10.34 -13.68
CA GLY A 326 -10.19 9.59 -14.71
C GLY A 326 -10.26 8.08 -14.47
N GLY A 327 -9.96 7.64 -13.24
CA GLY A 327 -10.16 6.26 -12.81
C GLY A 327 -11.62 5.99 -12.47
N ILE A 328 -12.11 6.60 -11.39
CA ILE A 328 -13.46 6.36 -10.84
C ILE A 328 -14.17 7.70 -10.61
N ALA A 329 -15.44 7.79 -11.00
CA ALA A 329 -16.33 8.89 -10.64
C ALA A 329 -17.57 8.36 -9.90
N VAL A 330 -17.96 9.03 -8.81
CA VAL A 330 -19.10 8.65 -7.98
C VAL A 330 -20.04 9.83 -7.79
N TYR A 331 -21.31 9.67 -8.17
CA TYR A 331 -22.35 10.69 -8.08
C TYR A 331 -23.64 10.14 -7.49
N ASP A 332 -24.14 10.78 -6.44
CA ASP A 332 -25.47 10.50 -5.88
C ASP A 332 -26.58 11.39 -6.45
N LEU A 333 -26.22 12.35 -7.33
CA LEU A 333 -27.11 13.31 -8.00
C LEU A 333 -27.80 14.34 -7.09
N TYR A 334 -27.48 14.42 -5.80
CA TYR A 334 -28.13 15.37 -4.89
C TYR A 334 -27.89 16.82 -5.30
N VAL A 335 -26.64 17.21 -5.54
CA VAL A 335 -26.31 18.60 -5.90
C VAL A 335 -26.87 19.00 -7.27
N SER A 336 -26.96 18.06 -8.21
CA SER A 336 -27.47 18.34 -9.57
C SER A 336 -28.99 18.31 -9.66
N MET A 337 -29.67 17.42 -8.91
CA MET A 337 -31.11 17.14 -9.10
C MET A 337 -31.91 17.09 -7.79
N GLY A 338 -31.26 16.83 -6.66
CA GLY A 338 -31.91 16.62 -5.36
C GLY A 338 -31.96 17.83 -4.43
N MET A 339 -31.32 18.95 -4.79
CA MET A 339 -31.29 20.13 -3.93
C MET A 339 -32.70 20.60 -3.54
N GLY A 340 -32.89 20.81 -2.24
CA GLY A 340 -34.19 21.14 -1.64
C GLY A 340 -35.00 19.94 -1.17
N GLN A 341 -34.59 18.71 -1.52
CA GLN A 341 -35.11 17.49 -0.92
C GLN A 341 -34.38 17.16 0.39
N ASP A 342 -35.02 16.35 1.23
CA ASP A 342 -34.39 15.78 2.42
C ASP A 342 -33.21 14.90 2.01
N PHE A 343 -32.02 15.24 2.51
CA PHE A 343 -30.78 14.61 2.06
C PHE A 343 -30.65 13.15 2.54
N GLU A 344 -31.17 12.82 3.73
CA GLU A 344 -31.12 11.45 4.24
C GLU A 344 -32.07 10.54 3.44
N GLN A 345 -33.26 11.02 3.09
CA GLN A 345 -34.16 10.30 2.19
C GLN A 345 -33.60 10.18 0.79
N TRP A 346 -32.97 11.24 0.25
CA TRP A 346 -32.35 11.19 -1.07
C TRP A 346 -31.36 10.03 -1.21
N GLN A 347 -30.47 9.87 -0.22
CA GLN A 347 -29.47 8.79 -0.19
C GLN A 347 -30.05 7.38 -0.13
N LYS A 348 -31.35 7.21 0.22
CA LYS A 348 -32.01 5.89 0.21
C LYS A 348 -32.40 5.51 -1.22
N PHE A 349 -32.73 6.49 -2.05
CA PHE A 349 -33.09 6.30 -3.45
C PHE A 349 -31.87 6.33 -4.36
N PHE A 350 -30.97 7.28 -4.13
CA PHE A 350 -29.76 7.48 -4.93
C PHE A 350 -28.55 7.40 -4.01
N PRO A 351 -28.14 6.19 -3.59
CA PRO A 351 -27.02 6.05 -2.68
C PRO A 351 -25.69 6.47 -3.30
N GLY A 352 -25.50 6.32 -4.62
CA GLY A 352 -24.21 6.57 -5.29
C GLY A 352 -23.05 6.00 -4.48
N LYS A 353 -23.14 4.71 -4.11
CA LYS A 353 -22.30 4.12 -3.06
C LYS A 353 -21.01 3.58 -3.64
N PHE A 354 -19.92 3.85 -2.94
CA PHE A 354 -18.60 3.35 -3.29
C PHE A 354 -17.87 2.87 -2.04
N THR A 355 -17.37 1.63 -2.09
CA THR A 355 -16.55 1.07 -1.01
C THR A 355 -15.27 0.49 -1.57
N MET A 356 -14.12 0.92 -1.04
CA MET A 356 -12.81 0.41 -1.44
C MET A 356 -12.14 -0.29 -0.26
N TYR A 357 -11.90 -1.59 -0.39
CA TYR A 357 -11.15 -2.39 0.59
C TYR A 357 -9.70 -2.62 0.18
N GLY A 358 -9.42 -2.62 -1.13
CA GLY A 358 -8.11 -2.90 -1.70
C GLY A 358 -8.01 -2.47 -3.16
N GLY A 359 -7.17 -3.17 -3.94
CA GLY A 359 -6.91 -2.84 -5.34
C GLY A 359 -5.97 -1.64 -5.56
N THR A 360 -5.74 -1.32 -6.83
CA THR A 360 -4.85 -0.24 -7.27
C THR A 360 -5.53 0.67 -8.29
N VAL A 361 -5.59 1.98 -8.00
CA VAL A 361 -6.06 3.03 -8.89
C VAL A 361 -4.86 3.90 -9.28
N THR A 362 -4.36 3.76 -10.50
CA THR A 362 -3.05 4.35 -10.85
C THR A 362 -2.92 4.93 -12.25
N LYS A 363 -2.11 5.98 -12.42
CA LYS A 363 -1.80 6.57 -13.74
C LYS A 363 -3.02 7.09 -14.51
N ASN A 364 -4.15 7.27 -13.83
CA ASN A 364 -5.33 7.86 -14.45
C ASN A 364 -5.14 9.37 -14.60
N LYS A 365 -5.94 9.99 -15.47
CA LYS A 365 -5.87 11.43 -15.79
C LYS A 365 -7.24 12.08 -15.73
N ALA A 366 -7.35 13.19 -15.01
CA ALA A 366 -8.45 14.13 -15.16
C ALA A 366 -7.97 15.33 -15.99
N VAL A 367 -8.52 15.45 -17.20
CA VAL A 367 -8.18 16.53 -18.14
C VAL A 367 -9.23 17.64 -18.05
N ARG A 368 -8.83 18.88 -18.38
CA ARG A 368 -9.71 20.04 -18.39
C ARG A 368 -9.77 20.58 -19.81
N ASP A 369 -10.97 20.67 -20.34
CA ASP A 369 -11.23 21.44 -21.55
C ASP A 369 -11.40 22.92 -21.17
N ILE A 370 -10.35 23.72 -21.41
CA ILE A 370 -10.34 25.14 -21.07
C ILE A 370 -11.21 25.99 -22.01
N GLU A 371 -11.57 25.48 -23.19
CA GLU A 371 -12.38 26.20 -24.17
C GLU A 371 -13.88 26.07 -23.88
N LYS A 372 -14.30 24.96 -23.26
CA LYS A 372 -15.71 24.66 -22.98
C LYS A 372 -16.27 25.26 -21.67
N GLU A 373 -15.46 25.98 -20.89
CA GLU A 373 -15.84 26.55 -19.57
C GLU A 373 -16.50 25.57 -18.57
N VAL A 374 -16.38 24.26 -18.79
CA VAL A 374 -16.95 23.23 -17.91
C VAL A 374 -16.08 23.00 -16.67
N ASP A 375 -16.74 22.71 -15.55
CA ASP A 375 -16.04 22.29 -14.33
C ASP A 375 -15.42 20.92 -14.58
N GLY A 376 -14.09 20.84 -14.52
CA GLY A 376 -13.34 19.67 -14.96
C GLY A 376 -11.86 19.71 -14.54
N GLY A 377 -11.16 18.62 -14.77
CA GLY A 377 -9.78 18.40 -14.34
C GLY A 377 -9.64 18.00 -12.87
N CYS A 378 -10.68 17.39 -12.28
CA CYS A 378 -10.73 17.07 -10.84
C CYS A 378 -10.81 15.56 -10.57
N GLY A 379 -10.16 15.11 -9.47
CA GLY A 379 -10.31 13.75 -8.95
C GLY A 379 -9.78 12.68 -9.89
N SER A 380 -8.52 12.81 -10.32
CA SER A 380 -7.99 11.97 -11.40
C SER A 380 -8.00 10.48 -11.07
N GLY A 381 -7.61 10.09 -9.86
CA GLY A 381 -7.79 8.71 -9.40
C GLY A 381 -9.27 8.45 -9.12
N ILE A 382 -9.80 9.14 -8.11
CA ILE A 382 -11.18 8.96 -7.63
C ILE A 382 -11.85 10.33 -7.40
N TYR A 383 -13.02 10.52 -7.97
CA TYR A 383 -13.90 11.66 -7.71
C TYR A 383 -15.14 11.22 -6.93
N ILE A 384 -15.47 11.93 -5.84
CA ILE A 384 -16.57 11.62 -4.92
C ILE A 384 -17.55 12.80 -4.83
N ALA A 385 -18.81 12.54 -5.19
CA ALA A 385 -19.98 13.36 -4.93
C ALA A 385 -21.10 12.50 -4.33
N SER A 386 -20.81 11.91 -3.17
CA SER A 386 -21.74 11.05 -2.41
C SER A 386 -21.32 10.93 -0.95
N ASN A 387 -22.30 10.80 -0.05
CA ASN A 387 -22.09 10.50 1.37
C ASN A 387 -22.01 9.00 1.69
N LYS A 388 -22.19 8.13 0.70
CA LYS A 388 -22.07 6.67 0.86
C LYS A 388 -20.73 6.16 0.33
N SER A 389 -19.69 6.99 0.38
CA SER A 389 -18.35 6.64 -0.08
C SER A 389 -17.40 6.42 1.09
N VAL A 390 -16.73 5.26 1.13
CA VAL A 390 -15.78 4.89 2.19
C VAL A 390 -14.55 4.16 1.61
N ILE A 391 -13.35 4.56 2.02
CA ILE A 391 -12.08 3.94 1.59
C ILE A 391 -11.36 3.36 2.81
N TYR A 392 -11.26 2.03 2.88
CA TYR A 392 -10.60 1.29 3.96
C TYR A 392 -9.15 0.90 3.63
N GLY A 393 -8.79 0.80 2.34
CA GLY A 393 -7.49 0.31 1.93
C GLY A 393 -7.24 0.38 0.42
N GLY A 394 -6.05 -0.06 0.00
CA GLY A 394 -5.60 -0.11 -1.39
C GLY A 394 -4.57 0.97 -1.75
N ASN A 395 -4.21 1.04 -3.04
CA ASN A 395 -3.20 1.96 -3.54
C ASN A 395 -3.82 2.95 -4.53
N ILE A 396 -3.66 4.25 -4.28
CA ILE A 396 -4.07 5.33 -5.18
C ILE A 396 -2.80 6.08 -5.56
N THR A 397 -2.25 5.79 -6.74
CA THR A 397 -0.87 6.16 -7.05
C THR A 397 -0.65 6.77 -8.43
N GLU A 398 0.24 7.74 -8.54
CA GLU A 398 0.67 8.28 -9.85
C GLU A 398 -0.47 8.85 -10.72
N ASN A 399 -1.59 9.23 -10.13
CA ASN A 399 -2.71 9.85 -10.85
C ASN A 399 -2.45 11.35 -11.03
N THR A 400 -2.92 11.93 -12.14
CA THR A 400 -2.65 13.33 -12.50
C THR A 400 -3.92 14.10 -12.83
N ALA A 401 -4.28 15.06 -11.98
CA ALA A 401 -5.40 15.98 -12.23
C ALA A 401 -4.90 17.34 -12.74
N GLN A 402 -5.53 17.88 -13.78
CA GLN A 402 -5.15 19.20 -14.31
C GLN A 402 -5.65 20.37 -13.47
N ARG A 403 -6.47 20.14 -12.44
CA ARG A 403 -7.00 21.20 -11.58
C ARG A 403 -6.90 20.87 -10.09
N GLN A 404 -7.58 19.85 -9.60
CA GLN A 404 -7.67 19.58 -8.16
C GLN A 404 -7.74 18.07 -7.84
N GLY A 405 -7.12 17.64 -6.74
CA GLY A 405 -7.23 16.26 -6.25
C GLY A 405 -6.64 15.23 -7.21
N GLY A 406 -5.31 15.09 -7.19
CA GLY A 406 -4.61 14.15 -8.08
C GLY A 406 -5.02 12.70 -7.78
N GLY A 407 -4.91 12.28 -6.52
CA GLY A 407 -5.36 10.96 -6.08
C GLY A 407 -6.88 10.93 -5.89
N VAL A 408 -7.38 11.71 -4.94
CA VAL A 408 -8.79 11.74 -4.55
C VAL A 408 -9.33 13.16 -4.55
N TYR A 409 -10.59 13.34 -4.95
CA TYR A 409 -11.29 14.62 -4.85
C TYR A 409 -12.72 14.48 -4.34
N VAL A 410 -13.12 15.32 -3.38
CA VAL A 410 -14.53 15.47 -2.97
C VAL A 410 -15.14 16.73 -3.59
N GLY A 411 -16.21 16.53 -4.35
CA GLY A 411 -16.76 17.51 -5.29
C GLY A 411 -17.34 18.77 -4.67
N SER A 412 -18.06 18.65 -3.56
CA SER A 412 -18.82 19.74 -2.95
C SER A 412 -19.35 19.37 -1.57
N VAL A 413 -19.85 20.36 -0.84
CA VAL A 413 -20.82 20.15 0.24
C VAL A 413 -22.16 19.65 -0.34
N PRO A 414 -22.94 18.83 0.38
CA PRO A 414 -22.76 18.38 1.77
C PRO A 414 -21.94 17.08 1.90
N TYR A 415 -21.18 16.69 0.88
CA TYR A 415 -20.54 15.38 0.85
C TYR A 415 -19.37 15.27 1.83
N VAL A 416 -19.25 14.12 2.49
CA VAL A 416 -18.20 13.75 3.41
C VAL A 416 -17.64 12.39 3.02
N LEU A 417 -16.33 12.36 2.71
CA LEU A 417 -15.60 11.12 2.47
C LEU A 417 -14.97 10.60 3.76
N HIS A 418 -15.15 9.31 4.03
CA HIS A 418 -14.47 8.63 5.13
C HIS A 418 -13.30 7.79 4.61
N MET A 419 -12.12 7.98 5.20
CA MET A 419 -10.91 7.20 4.91
C MET A 419 -10.31 6.64 6.19
N TYR A 420 -9.67 5.47 6.10
CA TYR A 420 -9.06 4.80 7.26
C TYR A 420 -7.65 4.28 6.96
N ASP A 421 -6.83 4.21 8.01
CA ASP A 421 -5.47 3.66 8.01
C ASP A 421 -4.64 4.20 6.83
N ALA A 422 -4.66 5.53 6.65
CA ALA A 422 -4.18 6.21 5.45
C ALA A 422 -2.72 6.68 5.57
N LEU A 423 -1.90 6.40 4.56
CA LEU A 423 -0.59 7.02 4.36
C LEU A 423 -0.64 7.92 3.12
N ILE A 424 -0.50 9.23 3.33
CA ILE A 424 -0.55 10.27 2.30
C ILE A 424 0.84 10.90 2.22
N THR A 425 1.63 10.48 1.24
CA THR A 425 3.05 10.84 1.14
C THR A 425 3.50 10.93 -0.31
N GLN A 426 4.55 11.71 -0.59
CA GLN A 426 5.16 11.83 -1.91
C GLN A 426 4.21 12.31 -3.01
N ASN A 427 3.14 13.01 -2.65
CA ASN A 427 2.27 13.66 -3.62
C ASN A 427 2.75 15.08 -3.88
N THR A 428 2.48 15.58 -5.09
CA THR A 428 2.97 16.89 -5.54
C THR A 428 1.81 17.80 -5.93
N ALA A 429 1.77 18.99 -5.34
CA ALA A 429 0.92 20.09 -5.77
C ALA A 429 1.75 21.16 -6.47
N THR A 430 1.24 21.76 -7.54
CA THR A 430 1.97 22.87 -8.20
C THR A 430 1.63 24.26 -7.63
N ILE A 431 0.63 24.35 -6.73
CA ILE A 431 0.18 25.60 -6.11
C ILE A 431 -0.08 25.41 -4.61
N LEU A 432 -1.02 24.55 -4.19
CA LEU A 432 -1.38 24.42 -2.77
C LEU A 432 -1.58 22.97 -2.36
N GLY A 433 -1.04 22.57 -1.21
CA GLY A 433 -1.40 21.31 -0.57
C GLY A 433 -0.90 20.09 -1.34
N GLY A 434 0.40 19.78 -1.25
CA GLY A 434 0.95 18.56 -1.86
C GLY A 434 0.22 17.31 -1.36
N GLY A 435 0.07 17.20 -0.04
CA GLY A 435 -0.71 16.14 0.60
C GLY A 435 -2.20 16.40 0.46
N LEU A 436 -2.72 17.37 1.21
CA LEU A 436 -4.14 17.72 1.22
C LEU A 436 -4.39 19.20 0.94
N TRP A 437 -5.46 19.49 0.21
CA TRP A 437 -5.98 20.83 -0.03
C TRP A 437 -7.49 20.90 0.21
N PHE A 438 -7.94 21.92 0.96
CA PHE A 438 -9.35 22.18 1.25
C PHE A 438 -9.78 23.57 0.79
N CYS A 439 -10.89 23.60 0.05
CA CYS A 439 -11.67 24.80 -0.26
C CYS A 439 -12.28 25.40 1.02
N PRO A 440 -12.69 26.68 1.05
CA PRO A 440 -13.27 27.30 2.25
C PRO A 440 -14.60 26.73 2.75
N THR A 441 -15.15 25.72 2.08
CA THR A 441 -16.36 24.99 2.47
C THR A 441 -16.08 23.57 2.97
N GLY A 442 -14.84 23.10 2.84
CA GLY A 442 -14.51 21.71 3.14
C GLY A 442 -14.01 21.54 4.57
N ASP A 443 -14.70 20.70 5.33
CA ASP A 443 -14.24 20.29 6.66
C ASP A 443 -13.11 19.27 6.55
N ALA A 444 -12.14 19.37 7.45
CA ALA A 444 -11.03 18.42 7.52
C ALA A 444 -10.87 17.88 8.94
N ALA A 445 -10.89 16.57 9.07
CA ALA A 445 -10.55 15.89 10.31
C ALA A 445 -9.55 14.77 10.05
N ASN A 446 -8.43 14.79 10.76
CA ASN A 446 -7.49 13.68 10.80
C ASN A 446 -7.24 13.28 12.26
N THR A 447 -7.68 12.08 12.64
CA THR A 447 -7.58 11.56 14.00
C THR A 447 -6.38 10.61 14.13
N VAL A 448 -6.09 10.11 15.32
CA VAL A 448 -4.99 9.14 15.52
C VAL A 448 -5.42 7.68 15.32
N THR A 449 -6.61 7.31 15.80
CA THR A 449 -7.10 5.92 15.75
C THR A 449 -7.65 5.61 14.37
N ASN A 450 -7.04 4.63 13.70
CA ASN A 450 -7.29 4.33 12.29
C ASN A 450 -7.14 5.56 11.37
N GLY A 451 -6.35 6.54 11.80
CA GLY A 451 -6.23 7.84 11.17
C GLY A 451 -5.27 7.88 9.98
N GLY A 452 -4.82 9.09 9.69
CA GLY A 452 -3.91 9.40 8.59
C GLY A 452 -2.51 9.77 9.06
N ALA A 453 -1.51 9.38 8.28
CA ALA A 453 -0.16 9.92 8.32
C ALA A 453 0.10 10.72 7.04
N ILE A 454 0.40 12.01 7.23
CA ILE A 454 0.52 13.00 6.15
C ILE A 454 1.90 13.64 6.31
N PHE A 455 2.86 13.25 5.48
CA PHE A 455 4.22 13.76 5.51
C PHE A 455 4.94 13.50 4.19
N GLU A 456 6.03 14.22 3.93
CA GLU A 456 6.85 14.07 2.72
C GLU A 456 6.05 14.30 1.42
N ASN A 457 5.05 15.17 1.46
CA ASN A 457 4.41 15.70 0.27
C ASN A 457 5.06 17.03 -0.12
N TYR A 458 4.77 17.53 -1.32
CA TYR A 458 5.48 18.69 -1.88
C TYR A 458 4.52 19.66 -2.57
N ALA A 459 4.64 20.95 -2.26
CA ALA A 459 4.01 22.04 -2.98
C ALA A 459 5.10 22.82 -3.73
N ILE A 460 5.26 22.53 -5.02
CA ILE A 460 6.36 23.02 -5.88
C ILE A 460 5.80 23.92 -6.97
N ALA A 461 6.13 25.21 -6.91
CA ALA A 461 5.63 26.18 -7.88
C ALA A 461 6.19 25.89 -9.28
N ASN A 462 5.31 25.72 -10.26
CA ASN A 462 5.68 25.71 -11.68
C ASN A 462 5.84 27.12 -12.27
N ASP A 463 5.25 28.11 -11.61
CA ASP A 463 5.32 29.53 -11.96
C ASP A 463 5.76 30.33 -10.73
N THR A 464 6.92 30.98 -10.82
CA THR A 464 7.49 31.80 -9.75
C THR A 464 6.62 33.01 -9.41
N ALA A 465 5.73 33.46 -10.29
CA ALA A 465 4.81 34.57 -10.03
C ALA A 465 3.63 34.18 -9.13
N VAL A 466 3.22 32.90 -9.12
CA VAL A 466 2.11 32.39 -8.30
C VAL A 466 2.63 31.81 -6.98
N GLY A 467 3.82 31.21 -7.00
CA GLY A 467 4.39 30.52 -5.85
C GLY A 467 3.66 29.22 -5.51
N ALA A 468 3.99 28.64 -4.35
CA ALA A 468 3.30 27.48 -3.80
C ALA A 468 3.32 27.53 -2.27
N ALA A 469 2.39 26.87 -1.58
CA ALA A 469 2.36 26.80 -0.11
C ALA A 469 1.75 25.48 0.40
N GLY A 470 2.16 25.10 1.63
CA GLY A 470 1.70 23.93 2.36
C GLY A 470 1.99 22.61 1.65
N ASP A 471 3.17 22.07 1.90
CA ASP A 471 3.59 20.76 1.42
C ASP A 471 2.61 19.66 1.82
N ASP A 472 2.25 19.57 3.10
CA ASP A 472 1.48 18.45 3.62
C ASP A 472 -0.01 18.76 3.76
N PHE A 473 -0.36 20.00 4.10
CA PHE A 473 -1.76 20.40 4.32
C PHE A 473 -2.00 21.87 4.02
N VAL A 474 -3.11 22.18 3.34
CA VAL A 474 -3.64 23.54 3.16
C VAL A 474 -5.16 23.58 3.34
N ALA A 475 -5.65 24.58 4.08
CA ALA A 475 -7.06 24.99 4.05
C ALA A 475 -7.19 26.48 3.73
N VAL A 476 -8.04 26.80 2.75
CA VAL A 476 -8.22 28.17 2.24
C VAL A 476 -9.25 28.92 3.10
N PRO A 477 -8.97 30.16 3.55
CA PRO A 477 -9.93 30.94 4.32
C PRO A 477 -11.00 31.58 3.42
N GLN A 478 -12.19 31.84 3.98
CA GLN A 478 -13.16 32.75 3.39
C GLN A 478 -14.10 33.34 4.46
N GLU A 479 -14.30 34.65 4.43
CA GLU A 479 -15.27 35.31 5.30
C GLU A 479 -16.68 34.73 5.09
N ASN A 480 -17.41 34.53 6.18
CA ASN A 480 -18.81 34.05 6.17
C ASN A 480 -19.02 32.61 5.63
N LYS A 481 -17.96 31.82 5.47
CA LYS A 481 -18.05 30.37 5.28
C LYS A 481 -17.66 29.66 6.56
N ASN A 482 -18.47 28.66 6.94
CA ASN A 482 -18.17 27.78 8.06
C ASN A 482 -17.49 26.54 7.49
N HIS A 483 -16.22 26.35 7.80
CA HIS A 483 -15.50 25.08 7.72
C HIS A 483 -14.71 24.91 9.02
N ALA A 484 -14.34 23.68 9.35
CA ALA A 484 -13.58 23.36 10.54
C ALA A 484 -12.42 22.40 10.21
N ILE A 485 -11.24 22.74 10.71
CA ILE A 485 -10.03 21.93 10.60
C ILE A 485 -9.64 21.41 11.98
N THR A 486 -9.58 20.08 12.10
CA THR A 486 -9.14 19.37 13.31
C THR A 486 -8.07 18.34 12.94
N LEU A 487 -6.84 18.55 13.41
CA LEU A 487 -5.70 17.66 13.16
C LEU A 487 -5.11 17.20 14.49
N ALA A 488 -5.02 15.88 14.68
CA ALA A 488 -4.32 15.32 15.82
C ALA A 488 -2.81 15.67 15.79
N ASP A 489 -2.22 15.83 16.97
CA ASP A 489 -0.77 16.00 17.18
C ASP A 489 -0.02 14.66 17.06
N ARG A 490 -0.74 13.57 16.76
CA ARG A 490 -0.21 12.25 16.43
C ARG A 490 -0.86 11.72 15.16
N MET A 491 -0.09 10.96 14.41
CA MET A 491 -0.54 10.35 13.16
C MET A 491 -0.78 8.84 13.31
N LEU A 492 -1.23 8.20 12.24
CA LEU A 492 -1.44 6.76 12.17
C LEU A 492 -0.29 5.97 12.82
N GLY A 493 -0.66 5.08 13.75
CA GLY A 493 0.28 4.27 14.52
C GLY A 493 0.77 4.92 15.82
N GLY A 494 0.49 6.22 16.06
CA GLY A 494 0.74 6.90 17.34
C GLY A 494 2.05 7.67 17.43
N GLY A 495 2.79 7.79 16.32
CA GLY A 495 3.94 8.69 16.25
C GLY A 495 3.50 10.16 16.31
N GLU A 496 4.29 11.00 16.98
CA GLU A 496 4.07 12.44 17.02
C GLU A 496 4.26 13.07 15.63
N VAL A 497 3.40 14.04 15.30
CA VAL A 497 3.58 14.93 14.16
C VAL A 497 3.84 16.35 14.66
N GLN A 498 4.89 16.97 14.13
CA GLN A 498 5.25 18.34 14.46
C GLN A 498 4.85 19.23 13.28
N TRP A 499 3.77 19.98 13.46
CA TRP A 499 3.26 20.90 12.45
C TRP A 499 3.98 22.24 12.52
N TYR A 500 4.45 22.71 11.37
CA TYR A 500 5.05 24.02 11.21
C TYR A 500 4.36 24.78 10.09
N ARG A 501 4.41 26.11 10.15
CA ARG A 501 3.94 26.96 9.07
C ARG A 501 4.79 26.71 7.82
N ASP A 502 4.14 26.56 6.68
CA ASP A 502 4.81 26.36 5.39
C ASP A 502 4.23 27.29 4.32
N GLY A 503 4.59 28.58 4.45
CA GLY A 503 3.96 29.65 3.72
C GLY A 503 2.62 30.04 4.30
N GLY A 504 1.78 30.63 3.46
CA GLY A 504 0.45 31.07 3.82
C GLY A 504 -0.46 31.11 2.61
N VAL A 505 -1.75 31.27 2.88
CA VAL A 505 -2.81 31.11 1.90
C VAL A 505 -3.84 32.21 2.06
N LYS A 506 -4.16 32.88 0.96
CA LYS A 506 -5.20 33.90 0.87
C LYS A 506 -6.36 33.43 0.02
N SER A 507 -7.55 33.91 0.37
CA SER A 507 -8.75 33.70 -0.42
C SER A 507 -8.65 34.39 -1.77
N THR A 508 -9.25 33.80 -2.81
CA THR A 508 -9.40 34.43 -4.13
C THR A 508 -10.80 35.01 -4.27
N SER A 509 -10.93 36.15 -4.95
CA SER A 509 -12.25 36.58 -5.43
C SER A 509 -12.82 35.51 -6.36
N PRO A 510 -14.09 35.12 -6.20
CA PRO A 510 -14.69 34.08 -7.04
C PRO A 510 -14.74 34.57 -8.49
N THR A 511 -13.98 33.94 -9.39
CA THR A 511 -14.02 34.22 -10.83
C THR A 511 -15.21 33.55 -11.52
N SER A 512 -15.78 32.51 -10.90
CA SER A 512 -16.94 31.74 -11.39
C SER A 512 -17.58 30.89 -10.29
N GLY A 513 -17.69 31.43 -9.06
CA GLY A 513 -18.33 30.76 -7.92
C GLY A 513 -17.43 29.87 -7.06
N ASN A 514 -16.25 29.46 -7.54
CA ASN A 514 -15.29 28.65 -6.77
C ASN A 514 -14.15 29.51 -6.17
N VAL A 515 -13.84 29.29 -4.90
CA VAL A 515 -12.70 29.90 -4.20
C VAL A 515 -11.57 28.89 -4.10
N LEU A 516 -10.55 29.06 -4.93
CA LEU A 516 -9.46 28.09 -5.03
C LEU A 516 -8.27 28.42 -4.12
N GLY A 517 -8.16 29.69 -3.70
CA GLY A 517 -7.03 30.18 -2.92
C GLY A 517 -5.74 30.36 -3.74
N LEU A 518 -4.87 31.22 -3.22
CA LEU A 518 -3.51 31.47 -3.72
C LEU A 518 -2.52 31.54 -2.55
N PRO A 519 -1.24 31.24 -2.78
CA PRO A 519 -0.18 31.56 -1.82
C PRO A 519 -0.19 33.06 -1.48
N ASP A 520 0.10 33.41 -0.23
CA ASP A 520 0.08 34.80 0.26
C ASP A 520 1.46 35.45 0.39
N GLU A 521 2.50 34.81 -0.16
CA GLU A 521 3.92 35.25 -0.12
C GLU A 521 4.62 35.09 1.24
N THR A 522 3.95 34.56 2.27
CA THR A 522 4.60 34.18 3.53
C THR A 522 5.74 33.18 3.26
N PRO A 523 6.90 33.30 3.93
CA PRO A 523 8.01 32.36 3.77
C PRO A 523 7.60 30.90 3.99
N ARG A 524 8.13 30.03 3.14
CA ARG A 524 8.01 28.56 3.26
C ARG A 524 8.81 28.05 4.45
N TYR A 525 8.50 26.84 4.88
CA TYR A 525 9.22 26.15 5.95
C TYR A 525 10.72 26.04 5.63
N ASP A 526 11.58 26.40 6.58
CA ASP A 526 13.03 26.18 6.53
C ASP A 526 13.43 25.30 7.73
N PRO A 527 14.03 24.11 7.51
CA PRO A 527 14.48 23.26 8.62
C PRO A 527 15.54 23.91 9.52
N LYS A 528 16.24 24.96 9.05
CA LYS A 528 17.19 25.74 9.87
C LYS A 528 16.50 26.78 10.75
N GLU A 529 15.35 27.28 10.30
CA GLU A 529 14.53 28.28 10.99
C GLU A 529 13.04 27.87 10.94
N PRO A 530 12.67 26.75 11.61
CA PRO A 530 11.36 26.13 11.42
C PRO A 530 10.18 26.95 11.98
N GLY A 531 10.47 28.02 12.73
CA GLY A 531 9.48 28.79 13.45
C GLY A 531 8.89 28.06 14.66
N GLU A 532 7.77 28.55 15.17
CA GLU A 532 7.06 27.93 16.29
C GLU A 532 6.25 26.71 15.84
N ARG A 533 6.35 25.63 16.61
CA ARG A 533 5.51 24.44 16.41
C ARG A 533 4.05 24.80 16.68
N ILE A 534 3.17 24.37 15.79
CA ILE A 534 1.72 24.48 15.92
C ILE A 534 1.20 23.18 16.53
N THR A 535 0.38 23.28 17.58
CA THR A 535 -0.21 22.12 18.27
C THR A 535 -1.69 22.37 18.57
N GLY A 536 -2.47 21.30 18.75
CA GLY A 536 -3.87 21.43 19.19
C GLY A 536 -4.76 22.11 18.16
N ILE A 537 -4.53 21.85 16.88
CA ILE A 537 -5.36 22.35 15.77
C ILE A 537 -6.74 21.69 15.89
N LYS A 538 -7.71 22.44 16.41
CA LYS A 538 -9.06 21.96 16.67
C LYS A 538 -10.08 23.02 16.29
N GLU A 539 -11.05 22.64 15.46
CA GLU A 539 -12.08 23.54 14.94
C GLU A 539 -11.51 24.85 14.37
N ASN A 540 -10.31 24.79 13.79
CA ASN A 540 -9.67 25.96 13.20
C ASN A 540 -10.43 26.39 11.94
N LYS A 541 -10.71 27.70 11.84
CA LYS A 541 -11.46 28.31 10.72
C LYS A 541 -10.60 29.25 9.88
N GLU A 542 -9.38 29.51 10.34
CA GLU A 542 -8.45 30.40 9.66
C GLU A 542 -7.68 29.66 8.57
N GLY A 543 -7.20 30.43 7.59
CA GLY A 543 -6.34 29.92 6.54
C GLY A 543 -5.06 29.35 7.11
N ILE A 544 -4.71 28.13 6.70
CA ILE A 544 -3.53 27.44 7.25
C ILE A 544 -2.81 26.66 6.15
N ALA A 545 -1.48 26.72 6.18
CA ALA A 545 -0.58 26.00 5.28
C ALA A 545 0.54 25.38 6.10
N LEU A 546 0.70 24.06 6.03
CA LEU A 546 1.49 23.29 7.00
C LEU A 546 2.51 22.36 6.34
N LYS A 547 3.64 22.22 7.02
CA LYS A 547 4.63 21.15 6.86
C LYS A 547 4.60 20.25 8.09
N ALA A 548 4.64 18.94 7.87
CA ALA A 548 4.83 17.95 8.91
C ALA A 548 6.31 17.58 9.02
N GLU A 549 6.87 17.68 10.24
CA GLU A 549 8.14 17.04 10.62
C GLU A 549 7.87 15.85 11.52
N VAL A 550 8.51 14.73 11.18
CA VAL A 550 8.22 13.41 11.74
C VAL A 550 9.51 12.61 11.83
N THR A 551 9.71 11.88 12.94
CA THR A 551 10.88 11.01 13.11
C THR A 551 10.81 9.76 12.23
N ASP A 552 11.96 9.20 11.86
CA ASP A 552 11.99 7.98 11.02
C ASP A 552 11.28 6.79 11.67
N ALA A 553 11.39 6.63 12.99
CA ALA A 553 10.69 5.58 13.72
C ALA A 553 9.16 5.73 13.60
N ALA A 554 8.66 6.96 13.71
CA ALA A 554 7.25 7.27 13.55
C ALA A 554 6.78 7.05 12.09
N LYS A 555 7.58 7.45 11.09
CA LYS A 555 7.30 7.19 9.67
C LYS A 555 7.22 5.69 9.38
N GLN A 556 8.15 4.90 9.89
CA GLN A 556 8.16 3.44 9.72
C GLN A 556 6.94 2.79 10.39
N LEU A 557 6.60 3.22 11.60
CA LEU A 557 5.41 2.76 12.30
C LEU A 557 4.13 3.06 11.50
N ALA A 558 3.96 4.30 11.03
CA ALA A 558 2.83 4.66 10.17
C ALA A 558 2.77 3.79 8.90
N LYS A 559 3.90 3.63 8.21
CA LYS A 559 4.02 2.76 7.02
C LYS A 559 3.63 1.31 7.31
N SER A 560 3.95 0.79 8.51
CA SER A 560 3.59 -0.57 8.93
C SER A 560 2.11 -0.73 9.27
N LYS A 561 1.39 0.36 9.56
CA LYS A 561 -0.04 0.37 9.90
C LYS A 561 -0.94 0.76 8.74
N ALA A 562 -0.41 1.41 7.73
CA ALA A 562 -1.16 1.85 6.57
C ALA A 562 -1.76 0.68 5.79
N LYS A 563 -3.07 0.77 5.52
CA LYS A 563 -3.79 -0.09 4.58
C LYS A 563 -4.14 0.64 3.30
N LEU A 564 -4.35 1.96 3.40
CA LEU A 564 -4.56 2.86 2.26
C LEU A 564 -3.26 3.64 2.02
N LYS A 565 -2.81 3.66 0.76
CA LYS A 565 -1.65 4.45 0.33
C LYS A 565 -2.09 5.42 -0.77
N ILE A 566 -1.87 6.71 -0.55
CA ILE A 566 -2.08 7.77 -1.53
C ILE A 566 -0.70 8.40 -1.78
N THR A 567 -0.05 8.02 -2.89
CA THR A 567 1.35 8.40 -3.15
C THR A 567 1.66 8.70 -4.61
N GLY A 568 2.57 9.63 -4.86
CA GLY A 568 3.03 9.97 -6.21
C GLY A 568 1.99 10.67 -7.08
N ASN A 569 0.84 11.08 -6.52
CA ASN A 569 -0.20 11.76 -7.28
C ASN A 569 0.12 13.24 -7.45
N THR A 570 -0.40 13.84 -8.54
CA THR A 570 -0.10 15.22 -8.91
C THR A 570 -1.36 16.01 -9.27
N ALA A 571 -1.44 17.25 -8.79
CA ALA A 571 -2.45 18.24 -9.21
C ALA A 571 -1.94 19.67 -8.98
N PRO A 572 -2.58 20.72 -9.51
CA PRO A 572 -2.28 22.07 -9.04
C PRO A 572 -2.62 22.30 -7.57
N ARG A 573 -3.70 21.68 -7.09
CA ARG A 573 -4.15 21.78 -5.69
C ARG A 573 -4.55 20.42 -5.14
N GLY A 574 -4.02 20.03 -3.99
CA GLY A 574 -4.31 18.71 -3.41
C GLY A 574 -3.70 17.60 -4.26
N GLY A 575 -2.37 17.50 -4.28
CA GLY A 575 -1.67 16.49 -5.07
C GLY A 575 -2.17 15.09 -4.74
N GLY A 576 -2.20 14.76 -3.44
CA GLY A 576 -2.80 13.54 -2.93
C GLY A 576 -4.32 13.64 -2.90
N VAL A 577 -4.83 14.58 -2.11
CA VAL A 577 -6.27 14.75 -1.87
C VAL A 577 -6.68 16.22 -1.98
N GLY A 578 -7.73 16.50 -2.74
CA GLY A 578 -8.38 17.81 -2.78
C GLY A 578 -9.83 17.72 -2.31
N SER A 579 -10.38 18.79 -1.73
CA SER A 579 -11.76 18.75 -1.25
C SER A 579 -12.47 20.09 -1.30
N ASN A 580 -13.69 20.09 -1.82
CA ASN A 580 -14.71 21.12 -1.58
C ASN A 580 -15.72 20.71 -0.48
N GLY A 581 -15.79 19.42 -0.16
CA GLY A 581 -16.64 18.86 0.90
C GLY A 581 -15.85 18.45 2.14
N GLY A 582 -16.46 17.68 3.03
CA GLY A 582 -15.83 17.15 4.22
C GLY A 582 -14.93 15.94 3.94
N ILE A 583 -13.85 15.81 4.72
CA ILE A 583 -13.05 14.59 4.78
C ILE A 583 -12.82 14.23 6.24
N MET A 584 -13.12 12.97 6.59
CA MET A 584 -12.85 12.38 7.88
C MET A 584 -11.85 11.23 7.70
N ILE A 585 -10.65 11.39 8.25
CA ILE A 585 -9.62 10.34 8.27
C ILE A 585 -9.53 9.77 9.69
N GLY A 586 -9.95 8.51 9.83
CA GLY A 586 -9.92 7.77 11.09
C GLY A 586 -11.20 7.83 11.91
N THR A 587 -11.06 7.39 13.17
CA THR A 587 -12.15 7.23 14.13
C THR A 587 -12.14 8.42 15.08
N PRO A 588 -13.15 9.30 15.04
CA PRO A 588 -13.25 10.43 15.96
C PRO A 588 -13.49 9.97 17.39
N GLU A 589 -13.09 10.83 18.33
CA GLU A 589 -13.26 10.65 19.77
C GLU A 589 -12.57 9.40 20.36
N ASP A 590 -11.86 8.55 19.60
CA ASP A 590 -11.22 7.31 20.10
C ASP A 590 -9.73 7.48 20.44
N GLU A 591 -9.38 8.60 21.05
CA GLU A 591 -8.02 8.96 21.46
C GLU A 591 -7.73 8.53 22.90
N TRP A 592 -6.52 8.03 23.14
CA TRP A 592 -6.09 7.52 24.44
C TRP A 592 -4.96 8.37 25.04
N THR A 593 -4.78 8.28 26.35
CA THR A 593 -3.66 8.92 27.06
C THR A 593 -2.87 7.89 27.84
N LEU A 594 -1.54 7.94 27.81
CA LEU A 594 -0.68 7.16 28.70
C LEU A 594 -0.13 8.06 29.80
N LYS A 595 -0.48 7.77 31.05
CA LYS A 595 0.12 8.38 32.24
C LYS A 595 1.29 7.54 32.74
N VAL A 596 2.42 8.20 32.94
CA VAL A 596 3.62 7.62 33.54
C VAL A 596 3.82 8.21 34.93
N THR A 597 4.06 7.36 35.92
CA THR A 597 4.37 7.76 37.29
C THR A 597 5.71 7.18 37.72
N LYS A 598 6.58 8.00 38.30
CA LYS A 598 7.85 7.53 38.87
C LYS A 598 7.69 7.10 40.31
N VAL A 599 8.36 6.01 40.67
CA VAL A 599 8.57 5.58 42.05
C VAL A 599 10.07 5.38 42.29
N TRP A 600 10.51 5.69 43.51
CA TRP A 600 11.90 5.60 43.94
C TRP A 600 11.98 4.62 45.11
N GLU A 601 12.75 3.55 44.94
CA GLU A 601 13.02 2.56 45.97
C GLU A 601 14.49 2.65 46.36
N GLU A 602 14.78 2.70 47.67
CA GLU A 602 16.15 2.71 48.21
C GLU A 602 17.04 3.88 47.72
N ILE A 603 16.42 4.95 47.21
CA ILE A 603 17.11 6.18 46.76
C ILE A 603 16.60 7.37 47.59
N ALA A 604 17.53 8.02 48.29
CA ALA A 604 17.24 9.18 49.12
C ALA A 604 16.78 10.37 48.24
N PRO A 605 15.87 11.25 48.72
CA PRO A 605 15.38 12.38 47.94
C PRO A 605 16.47 13.27 47.34
N ALA A 606 17.59 13.46 48.04
CA ALA A 606 18.72 14.27 47.58
C ALA A 606 19.45 13.68 46.35
N ASP A 607 19.34 12.36 46.13
CA ASP A 607 20.02 11.63 45.05
C ASP A 607 19.12 11.36 43.84
N ARG A 608 17.88 11.87 43.85
CA ARG A 608 16.91 11.71 42.76
C ARG A 608 17.15 12.77 41.69
N LYS A 609 17.58 12.33 40.51
CA LYS A 609 17.81 13.20 39.36
C LYS A 609 16.64 13.13 38.37
N PRO A 610 16.40 14.18 37.57
CA PRO A 610 15.46 14.13 36.45
C PRO A 610 15.76 12.92 35.55
N VAL A 611 14.71 12.22 35.14
CA VAL A 611 14.82 11.06 34.24
C VAL A 611 14.01 11.30 32.97
N THR A 612 14.53 10.81 31.85
CA THR A 612 13.81 10.86 30.57
C THR A 612 13.15 9.53 30.31
N ILE A 613 11.83 9.53 30.15
CA ILE A 613 11.05 8.35 29.81
C ILE A 613 10.65 8.42 28.35
N ARG A 614 11.12 7.48 27.54
CA ARG A 614 10.76 7.34 26.14
C ARG A 614 9.59 6.40 25.96
N MET A 615 8.60 6.81 25.16
CA MET A 615 7.51 5.92 24.76
C MET A 615 7.95 5.00 23.62
N LYS A 616 7.46 3.77 23.66
CA LYS A 616 7.60 2.79 22.60
C LYS A 616 6.24 2.27 22.16
N ILE A 617 6.13 1.95 20.87
CA ILE A 617 5.04 1.12 20.33
C ILE A 617 5.69 -0.07 19.63
N GLY A 618 5.60 -1.27 20.20
CA GLY A 618 6.46 -2.37 19.81
C GLY A 618 7.94 -2.00 19.99
N ASP A 619 8.73 -2.13 18.92
CA ASP A 619 10.15 -1.76 18.92
C ASP A 619 10.42 -0.31 18.49
N TYR A 620 9.39 0.39 17.99
CA TYR A 620 9.52 1.76 17.55
C TYR A 620 9.65 2.70 18.75
N GLN A 621 10.80 3.35 18.86
CA GLN A 621 11.09 4.37 19.87
C GLN A 621 10.60 5.73 19.38
N LEU A 622 9.67 6.33 20.12
CA LEU A 622 8.97 7.56 19.73
C LEU A 622 9.46 8.74 20.58
N ASP A 623 8.56 9.67 20.92
CA ASP A 623 8.83 10.82 21.76
C ASP A 623 9.03 10.44 23.23
N ALA A 624 9.59 11.37 24.01
CA ALA A 624 9.96 11.18 25.40
C ALA A 624 9.49 12.35 26.27
N VAL A 625 9.28 12.07 27.55
CA VAL A 625 8.93 13.07 28.58
C VAL A 625 9.95 13.03 29.71
N GLU A 626 10.35 14.20 30.19
CA GLU A 626 11.18 14.31 31.39
C GLU A 626 10.30 14.25 32.64
N LEU A 627 10.67 13.41 33.61
CA LEU A 627 10.07 13.34 34.94
C LEU A 627 11.04 13.96 35.95
N ASN A 628 10.56 14.91 36.75
CA ASN A 628 11.37 15.63 37.73
C ASN A 628 10.52 16.05 38.94
N GLU A 629 11.15 16.67 39.94
CA GLU A 629 10.44 17.09 41.15
C GLU A 629 9.30 18.10 40.85
N LYS A 630 9.47 18.99 39.86
CA LYS A 630 8.48 20.03 39.53
C LYS A 630 7.18 19.46 38.99
N ASN A 631 7.24 18.36 38.24
CA ASN A 631 6.05 17.66 37.74
C ASN A 631 5.59 16.51 38.65
N ASN A 632 6.04 16.52 39.92
CA ASN A 632 5.79 15.47 40.90
C ASN A 632 6.16 14.07 40.38
N TRP A 633 7.18 14.02 39.51
CA TRP A 633 7.62 12.82 38.83
C TRP A 633 6.53 12.10 38.04
N THR A 634 5.66 12.87 37.40
CA THR A 634 4.59 12.35 36.53
C THR A 634 4.62 13.03 35.17
N GLY A 635 4.24 12.27 34.14
CA GLY A 635 4.18 12.76 32.76
C GLY A 635 3.09 12.04 31.99
N THR A 636 2.69 12.60 30.84
CA THR A 636 1.68 11.99 29.99
C THR A 636 2.07 12.04 28.51
N PHE A 637 1.65 11.01 27.78
CA PHE A 637 1.59 10.99 26.32
C PHE A 637 0.12 11.03 25.91
N ASN A 638 -0.30 12.13 25.30
CA ASN A 638 -1.70 12.36 24.92
C ASN A 638 -1.96 11.96 23.45
N GLN A 639 -3.24 11.86 23.08
CA GLN A 639 -3.71 11.58 21.70
C GLN A 639 -3.15 10.29 21.09
N LEU A 640 -2.96 9.24 21.90
CA LEU A 640 -2.50 7.93 21.45
C LEU A 640 -3.62 7.18 20.71
N PRO A 641 -3.27 6.28 19.77
CA PRO A 641 -4.25 5.41 19.15
C PRO A 641 -4.87 4.48 20.18
N ASN A 642 -6.11 4.07 19.91
CA ASN A 642 -6.72 2.95 20.62
C ASN A 642 -5.78 1.74 20.57
N PRO A 643 -5.37 1.17 21.72
CA PRO A 643 -4.44 0.04 21.74
C PRO A 643 -4.92 -1.14 20.89
N ASP A 644 -6.22 -1.37 20.79
CA ASP A 644 -6.79 -2.46 19.99
C ASP A 644 -6.56 -2.27 18.48
N SER A 645 -6.38 -1.02 18.02
CA SER A 645 -6.09 -0.69 16.61
C SER A 645 -4.64 -1.01 16.20
N LEU A 646 -3.74 -1.18 17.18
CA LEU A 646 -2.32 -1.46 16.93
C LEU A 646 -2.05 -2.93 16.55
N GLY A 647 -3.04 -3.82 16.65
CA GLY A 647 -2.85 -5.26 16.40
C GLY A 647 -1.91 -5.87 17.43
N ASP A 648 -0.81 -6.48 16.98
CA ASP A 648 0.14 -7.16 17.87
C ASP A 648 1.15 -6.21 18.55
N LEU A 649 1.22 -4.94 18.12
CA LEU A 649 2.12 -3.97 18.74
C LEU A 649 1.53 -3.44 20.05
N GLN A 650 2.37 -3.30 21.06
CA GLN A 650 1.98 -2.82 22.39
C GLN A 650 2.63 -1.49 22.70
N ILE A 651 1.87 -0.61 23.35
CA ILE A 651 2.41 0.61 23.95
C ILE A 651 3.24 0.21 25.17
N SER A 652 4.42 0.80 25.33
CA SER A 652 5.30 0.61 26.48
C SER A 652 6.17 1.85 26.70
N VAL A 653 6.97 1.85 27.76
CA VAL A 653 7.93 2.91 28.03
C VAL A 653 9.27 2.33 28.42
N VAL A 654 10.33 3.11 28.22
CA VAL A 654 11.68 2.81 28.67
C VAL A 654 12.31 4.07 29.26
N GLU A 655 12.99 3.95 30.39
CA GLU A 655 13.82 5.02 30.92
C GLU A 655 15.15 5.07 30.17
N GLU A 656 15.58 6.27 29.81
CA GLU A 656 16.87 6.51 29.19
C GLU A 656 17.99 6.64 30.23
N GLY A 657 19.18 6.14 29.87
CA GLY A 657 20.36 6.16 30.72
C GLY A 657 20.53 4.90 31.56
N ASN A 658 21.61 4.88 32.35
CA ASN A 658 22.02 3.74 33.17
C ASN A 658 22.32 4.15 34.63
N GLU A 659 21.90 5.35 35.04
CA GLU A 659 22.11 5.86 36.40
C GLU A 659 21.41 5.01 37.47
N TYR A 660 20.32 4.32 37.09
CA TYR A 660 19.48 3.53 37.97
C TYR A 660 19.11 2.18 37.36
N GLU A 661 18.82 1.18 38.19
CA GLU A 661 18.15 -0.06 37.75
C GLU A 661 16.64 0.21 37.68
N ALA A 662 16.10 0.38 36.47
CA ALA A 662 14.69 0.69 36.23
C ALA A 662 13.85 -0.58 36.02
N SER A 663 12.66 -0.62 36.61
CA SER A 663 11.64 -1.65 36.40
C SER A 663 10.27 -1.04 36.09
N TYR A 664 9.41 -1.78 35.40
CA TYR A 664 8.17 -1.27 34.82
C TYR A 664 6.98 -2.12 35.28
N SER A 665 5.90 -1.47 35.70
CA SER A 665 4.65 -2.16 35.98
C SER A 665 3.98 -2.64 34.68
N VAL A 666 3.09 -3.63 34.79
CA VAL A 666 2.14 -3.91 33.71
C VAL A 666 1.28 -2.65 33.48
N ILE A 667 1.02 -2.33 32.21
CA ILE A 667 0.14 -1.21 31.86
C ILE A 667 -1.29 -1.52 32.30
N GLN A 668 -1.86 -0.61 33.07
CA GLN A 668 -3.27 -0.66 33.47
C GLN A 668 -4.11 0.09 32.45
N LYS A 669 -5.26 -0.48 32.06
CA LYS A 669 -6.19 0.08 31.06
C LYS A 669 -7.49 0.48 31.76
N ASP A 670 -7.86 1.76 31.66
CA ASP A 670 -9.16 2.31 32.03
C ASP A 670 -9.91 2.67 30.75
N GLU A 671 -10.81 1.78 30.33
CA GLU A 671 -11.57 1.95 29.08
C GLU A 671 -12.59 3.09 29.15
N ALA A 672 -13.12 3.38 30.33
CA ALA A 672 -14.14 4.42 30.50
C ALA A 672 -13.55 5.82 30.26
N ASN A 673 -12.29 6.02 30.68
CA ASN A 673 -11.58 7.29 30.56
C ASN A 673 -10.53 7.31 29.44
N LYS A 674 -10.43 6.24 28.64
CA LYS A 674 -9.40 6.05 27.59
C LYS A 674 -7.99 6.34 28.11
N LEU A 675 -7.71 5.84 29.32
CA LEU A 675 -6.47 6.09 30.05
C LEU A 675 -5.67 4.79 30.20
N LEU A 676 -4.39 4.86 29.87
CA LEU A 676 -3.37 3.87 30.20
C LEU A 676 -2.52 4.43 31.34
N ALA A 677 -2.08 3.56 32.26
CA ALA A 677 -1.19 3.96 33.34
C ALA A 677 -0.05 2.96 33.52
N VAL A 678 1.16 3.49 33.70
CA VAL A 678 2.37 2.71 33.98
C VAL A 678 3.20 3.38 35.08
N THR A 679 3.76 2.55 35.96
CA THR A 679 4.70 2.98 36.99
C THR A 679 6.11 2.55 36.61
N VAL A 680 7.05 3.49 36.64
CA VAL A 680 8.49 3.22 36.47
C VAL A 680 9.16 3.33 37.84
N THR A 681 9.78 2.25 38.30
CA THR A 681 10.43 2.19 39.62
C THR A 681 11.95 2.13 39.45
N ASN A 682 12.67 3.07 40.06
CA ASN A 682 14.13 3.05 40.11
C ASN A 682 14.65 2.52 41.44
N ARG A 683 15.73 1.74 41.34
CA ARG A 683 16.60 1.29 42.42
C ARG A 683 18.04 1.73 42.14
N PRO A 684 18.91 1.76 43.16
CA PRO A 684 20.34 2.03 42.95
C PRO A 684 20.91 1.10 41.88
N ALA A 685 21.72 1.65 40.96
CA ALA A 685 22.40 0.82 39.98
C ALA A 685 23.33 -0.20 40.67
N LYS A 686 23.44 -1.41 40.11
CA LYS A 686 24.42 -2.39 40.59
C LYS A 686 25.84 -1.85 40.37
N PRO A 687 26.75 -1.96 41.33
CA PRO A 687 28.15 -1.58 41.12
C PRO A 687 28.72 -2.41 39.97
N GLN A 688 29.21 -1.74 38.92
CA GLN A 688 29.94 -2.41 37.84
C GLN A 688 31.32 -2.81 38.36
N THR A 689 31.69 -4.07 38.15
CA THR A 689 32.97 -4.61 38.64
C THR A 689 33.74 -5.32 37.52
N GLY A 690 35.03 -5.53 37.73
CA GLY A 690 35.94 -6.24 36.85
C GLY A 690 37.09 -6.90 37.62
N GLY A 691 38.11 -7.35 36.91
CA GLY A 691 39.28 -8.00 37.50
C GLY A 691 40.62 -7.52 36.95
N LEU A 692 41.69 -7.86 37.67
CA LEU A 692 43.08 -7.66 37.29
C LEU A 692 43.89 -8.93 37.60
N SER A 693 44.59 -9.46 36.62
CA SER A 693 45.47 -10.63 36.73
C SER A 693 46.90 -10.19 36.44
N VAL A 694 47.84 -10.58 37.30
CA VAL A 694 49.27 -10.30 37.13
C VAL A 694 50.01 -11.61 37.06
N SER A 695 50.76 -11.82 35.98
CA SER A 695 51.48 -13.06 35.69
C SER A 695 52.98 -12.82 35.52
N LYS A 696 53.78 -13.81 35.94
CA LYS A 696 55.24 -13.72 35.89
C LYS A 696 55.88 -14.83 35.08
N THR A 697 56.70 -14.46 34.10
CA THR A 697 57.62 -15.36 33.39
C THR A 697 59.08 -14.98 33.64
N VAL A 698 59.96 -15.98 33.84
CA VAL A 698 61.39 -15.78 34.07
C VAL A 698 62.16 -16.65 33.06
N SER A 699 63.21 -16.11 32.43
CA SER A 699 63.94 -16.75 31.34
C SER A 699 65.44 -16.40 31.37
N GLY A 700 66.27 -17.13 30.61
CA GLY A 700 67.73 -16.92 30.52
C GLY A 700 68.54 -17.92 31.36
N ALA A 701 69.77 -18.20 30.92
CA ALA A 701 70.60 -19.28 31.49
C ALA A 701 71.15 -18.99 32.90
N GLY A 702 71.08 -17.73 33.35
CA GLY A 702 71.47 -17.29 34.69
C GLY A 702 70.28 -17.05 35.64
N ALA A 703 69.06 -17.34 35.21
CA ALA A 703 67.85 -17.11 35.99
C ALA A 703 67.55 -18.22 37.00
N ASP A 704 67.02 -17.85 38.17
CA ASP A 704 66.48 -18.77 39.17
C ASP A 704 64.94 -18.78 39.08
N PRO A 705 64.32 -19.87 38.59
CA PRO A 705 62.86 -19.96 38.50
C PRO A 705 62.16 -20.04 39.86
N LYS A 706 62.91 -20.26 40.96
CA LYS A 706 62.37 -20.27 42.33
C LYS A 706 62.39 -18.89 43.00
N GLN A 707 63.06 -17.91 42.40
CA GLN A 707 63.10 -16.54 42.90
C GLN A 707 61.67 -15.98 42.94
N ALA A 708 61.26 -15.50 44.11
CA ALA A 708 60.03 -14.74 44.27
C ALA A 708 60.32 -13.27 43.99
N PHE A 709 59.57 -12.68 43.05
CA PHE A 709 59.67 -11.28 42.66
C PHE A 709 58.52 -10.50 43.30
N GLN A 710 58.83 -9.36 43.94
CA GLN A 710 57.83 -8.51 44.59
C GLN A 710 57.16 -7.57 43.59
N PHE A 711 55.83 -7.52 43.64
CA PHE A 711 54.98 -6.66 42.83
C PHE A 711 54.13 -5.77 43.73
N GLN A 712 53.85 -4.56 43.23
CA GLN A 712 52.88 -3.64 43.82
C GLN A 712 51.87 -3.23 42.75
N VAL A 713 50.59 -3.47 43.00
CA VAL A 713 49.48 -2.88 42.25
C VAL A 713 49.03 -1.63 42.98
N THR A 714 48.93 -0.51 42.25
CA THR A 714 48.39 0.76 42.75
C THR A 714 47.16 1.13 41.92
N LEU A 715 46.03 1.31 42.58
CA LEU A 715 44.81 1.85 41.99
C LEU A 715 44.76 3.37 42.18
N ASN A 716 44.14 4.09 41.25
CA ASN A 716 43.93 5.53 41.39
C ASN A 716 42.92 5.92 42.48
N ASP A 717 42.16 4.97 43.02
CA ASP A 717 41.21 5.20 44.11
C ASP A 717 41.72 4.60 45.42
N THR A 718 42.18 5.48 46.31
CA THR A 718 42.68 5.11 47.63
C THR A 718 41.58 4.69 48.61
N SER A 719 40.29 4.76 48.24
CA SER A 719 39.20 4.27 49.07
C SER A 719 39.01 2.75 48.98
N VAL A 720 39.62 2.09 47.98
CA VAL A 720 39.57 0.64 47.80
C VAL A 720 40.37 -0.06 48.90
N ASN A 721 39.66 -0.82 49.73
CA ASN A 721 40.22 -1.55 50.86
C ASN A 721 39.58 -2.93 50.98
N GLY A 722 40.37 -3.93 51.37
CA GLY A 722 39.93 -5.31 51.60
C GLY A 722 40.43 -6.30 50.55
N ILE A 723 39.92 -7.53 50.62
CA ILE A 723 40.36 -8.63 49.76
C ILE A 723 39.52 -8.65 48.48
N TYR A 724 40.18 -8.55 47.34
CA TYR A 724 39.61 -8.67 46.00
C TYR A 724 40.27 -9.86 45.31
N GLY A 725 39.53 -10.96 45.17
CA GLY A 725 40.10 -12.24 44.72
C GLY A 725 41.23 -12.70 45.64
N GLU A 726 42.44 -12.78 45.08
CA GLU A 726 43.66 -13.21 45.77
C GLU A 726 44.53 -12.04 46.26
N MET A 727 44.17 -10.79 45.94
CA MET A 727 44.92 -9.59 46.34
C MET A 727 44.22 -8.89 47.52
N GLU A 728 45.00 -8.45 48.51
CA GLU A 728 44.52 -7.60 49.59
C GLU A 728 44.95 -6.15 49.35
N PHE A 729 43.97 -5.25 49.18
CA PHE A 729 44.21 -3.83 48.97
C PHE A 729 44.09 -3.06 50.29
N GLN A 730 45.05 -2.18 50.55
CA GLN A 730 45.00 -1.17 51.60
C GLN A 730 45.30 0.18 50.98
N ASN A 731 44.36 1.11 51.11
CA ASN A 731 44.41 2.44 50.48
C ASN A 731 44.70 2.40 48.97
N GLY A 732 44.07 1.48 48.24
CA GLY A 732 44.28 1.30 46.80
C GLY A 732 45.58 0.60 46.42
N VAL A 733 46.37 0.08 47.37
CA VAL A 733 47.64 -0.60 47.10
C VAL A 733 47.59 -2.07 47.53
N ALA A 734 48.02 -2.98 46.67
CA ALA A 734 48.22 -4.40 46.99
C ALA A 734 49.65 -4.83 46.67
N GLU A 735 50.30 -5.50 47.62
CA GLU A 735 51.65 -6.05 47.44
C GLU A 735 51.61 -7.58 47.50
N PHE A 736 52.35 -8.23 46.61
CA PHE A 736 52.45 -9.69 46.56
C PHE A 736 53.77 -10.12 45.92
N SER A 737 54.01 -11.43 45.87
CA SER A 737 55.18 -11.97 45.17
C SER A 737 54.81 -13.12 44.25
N LEU A 738 55.38 -13.13 43.04
CA LEU A 738 55.21 -14.20 42.06
C LEU A 738 56.57 -14.82 41.70
N LYS A 739 56.60 -16.14 41.57
CA LYS A 739 57.70 -16.90 40.96
C LYS A 739 57.44 -17.14 39.47
N HIS A 740 58.39 -17.79 38.81
CA HIS A 740 58.20 -18.18 37.42
C HIS A 740 56.94 -19.05 37.23
N GLY A 741 56.05 -18.60 36.34
CA GLY A 741 54.83 -19.30 35.94
C GLY A 741 53.63 -19.04 36.85
N GLU A 742 53.78 -18.25 37.91
CA GLU A 742 52.69 -17.90 38.82
C GLU A 742 51.87 -16.70 38.29
N THR A 743 50.57 -16.73 38.60
CA THR A 743 49.60 -15.68 38.31
C THR A 743 48.75 -15.47 39.57
N ILE A 744 48.39 -14.22 39.86
CA ILE A 744 47.46 -13.87 40.94
C ILE A 744 46.37 -12.95 40.38
N THR A 745 45.12 -13.16 40.81
CA THR A 745 43.96 -12.45 40.25
C THR A 745 43.14 -11.72 41.31
N ALA A 746 42.91 -10.44 41.11
CA ALA A 746 41.86 -9.67 41.79
C ALA A 746 40.54 -9.71 41.00
N LEU A 747 39.44 -9.96 41.70
CA LEU A 747 38.08 -10.00 41.14
C LEU A 747 37.16 -9.08 41.95
N GLY A 748 36.14 -8.50 41.30
CA GLY A 748 35.15 -7.64 41.94
C GLY A 748 35.66 -6.23 42.23
N LEU A 749 36.78 -5.81 41.60
CA LEU A 749 37.27 -4.44 41.66
C LEU A 749 36.27 -3.52 40.95
N PRO A 750 36.00 -2.29 41.43
CA PRO A 750 35.18 -1.34 40.69
C PRO A 750 35.72 -1.16 39.26
N ALA A 751 34.85 -1.32 38.27
CA ALA A 751 35.26 -1.17 36.88
C ALA A 751 35.58 0.31 36.57
N GLY A 752 36.56 0.54 35.70
CA GLY A 752 37.02 1.87 35.33
C GLY A 752 38.05 2.50 36.28
N LEU A 753 38.50 1.80 37.33
CA LEU A 753 39.69 2.21 38.08
C LEU A 753 40.93 2.05 37.21
N SER A 754 41.82 3.04 37.24
CA SER A 754 43.14 2.86 36.62
C SER A 754 44.05 2.14 37.58
N TYR A 755 44.82 1.18 37.06
CA TYR A 755 45.82 0.45 37.81
C TYR A 755 47.22 0.72 37.23
N GLU A 756 48.22 0.66 38.08
CA GLU A 756 49.64 0.57 37.72
C GLU A 756 50.26 -0.58 38.52
N VAL A 757 50.94 -1.48 37.83
CA VAL A 757 51.68 -2.59 38.42
C VAL A 757 53.16 -2.33 38.26
N THR A 758 53.89 -2.37 39.36
CA THR A 758 55.35 -2.24 39.36
C THR A 758 55.99 -3.49 39.94
N GLU A 759 57.14 -3.87 39.41
CA GLU A 759 57.99 -4.92 39.96
C GLU A 759 59.21 -4.28 40.63
N HIS A 760 59.54 -4.72 41.84
CA HIS A 760 60.78 -4.32 42.50
C HIS A 760 62.00 -4.84 41.71
N GLY A 761 63.00 -3.98 41.48
CA GLY A 761 64.19 -4.37 40.71
C GLY A 761 65.04 -5.45 41.41
N TYR A 762 65.58 -6.40 40.63
CA TYR A 762 66.51 -7.43 41.12
C TYR A 762 67.79 -7.42 40.27
N GLU A 763 68.96 -7.44 40.93
CA GLU A 763 70.25 -7.35 40.24
C GLU A 763 70.46 -8.49 39.21
N GLY A 764 70.84 -8.08 38.01
CA GLY A 764 71.11 -8.96 36.88
C GLY A 764 69.89 -9.44 36.10
N TYR A 765 68.66 -9.04 36.46
CA TYR A 765 67.47 -9.30 35.65
C TYR A 765 67.13 -8.08 34.78
N THR A 766 66.87 -8.33 33.49
CA THR A 766 66.23 -7.37 32.59
C THR A 766 64.72 -7.61 32.64
N VAL A 767 63.96 -6.59 33.03
CA VAL A 767 62.50 -6.64 33.19
C VAL A 767 61.83 -6.07 31.94
N THR A 768 60.83 -6.77 31.42
CA THR A 768 59.89 -6.25 30.42
C THR A 768 58.47 -6.54 30.89
N SER A 769 57.53 -5.66 30.56
CA SER A 769 56.13 -5.80 30.95
C SER A 769 55.19 -5.50 29.80
N GLU A 770 54.04 -6.19 29.79
CA GLU A 770 52.91 -5.94 28.89
C GLU A 770 51.71 -5.54 29.76
N HIS A 771 51.07 -4.42 29.43
CA HIS A 771 49.89 -3.88 30.12
C HIS A 771 50.08 -3.59 31.61
N ALA A 772 51.30 -3.16 32.00
CA ALA A 772 51.63 -2.81 33.39
C ALA A 772 50.74 -1.69 33.96
N ASP A 773 50.18 -0.84 33.12
CA ASP A 773 49.14 0.11 33.46
C ASP A 773 47.91 -0.06 32.55
N GLY A 774 46.75 0.35 33.05
CA GLY A 774 45.50 0.21 32.33
C GLY A 774 44.27 0.55 33.17
N MET A 775 43.09 0.15 32.69
CA MET A 775 41.81 0.33 33.39
C MET A 775 41.20 -1.04 33.69
N ILE A 776 40.53 -1.18 34.84
CA ILE A 776 39.75 -2.39 35.16
C ILE A 776 38.55 -2.48 34.21
N PRO A 777 38.45 -3.53 33.36
CA PRO A 777 37.39 -3.62 32.37
C PRO A 777 36.08 -4.12 32.99
N VAL A 778 34.93 -3.69 32.48
CA VAL A 778 33.62 -4.14 32.96
C VAL A 778 33.43 -5.63 32.63
N ASP A 779 32.98 -6.41 33.61
CA ASP A 779 32.61 -7.84 33.49
C ASP A 779 33.70 -8.75 32.88
N SER A 780 34.97 -8.34 32.96
CA SER A 780 36.13 -9.08 32.45
C SER A 780 37.38 -8.77 33.27
N THR A 781 38.51 -9.42 32.95
CA THR A 781 39.77 -9.30 33.68
C THR A 781 40.87 -8.72 32.78
N ALA A 782 41.55 -7.67 33.25
CA ALA A 782 42.76 -7.17 32.61
C ALA A 782 43.94 -8.10 32.91
N GLU A 783 44.77 -8.42 31.91
CA GLU A 783 45.91 -9.33 32.04
C GLU A 783 47.22 -8.56 31.93
N VAL A 784 48.03 -8.61 32.98
CA VAL A 784 49.36 -7.99 33.07
C VAL A 784 50.41 -9.08 33.06
N VAL A 785 51.43 -8.92 32.22
CA VAL A 785 52.51 -9.91 32.08
C VAL A 785 53.84 -9.26 32.35
N PHE A 786 54.59 -9.77 33.32
CA PHE A 786 55.99 -9.40 33.55
C PHE A 786 56.91 -10.53 33.11
N LYS A 787 57.95 -10.18 32.34
CA LYS A 787 58.97 -11.10 31.82
C LYS A 787 60.35 -10.65 32.29
N ASN A 788 60.99 -11.47 33.13
CA ASN A 788 62.37 -11.24 33.57
C ASN A 788 63.35 -12.14 32.83
N HIS A 789 64.46 -11.57 32.39
CA HIS A 789 65.51 -12.28 31.68
C HIS A 789 66.87 -12.09 32.35
N LYS A 790 67.64 -13.17 32.59
CA LYS A 790 68.99 -13.10 33.17
C LYS A 790 69.98 -14.03 32.47
N ASP A 791 71.01 -13.45 31.87
CA ASP A 791 72.12 -14.16 31.20
C ASP A 791 73.30 -14.43 32.14
N LYS A 792 74.20 -15.33 31.73
CA LYS A 792 75.44 -15.66 32.48
C LYS A 792 76.58 -14.74 32.03
N ALA A 793 77.29 -14.12 32.98
CA ALA A 793 78.34 -13.13 32.69
C ALA A 793 79.55 -13.71 31.90
N PRO A 794 80.15 -12.95 30.94
CA PRO A 794 81.33 -13.38 30.19
C PRO A 794 82.65 -13.12 30.94
N VAL A 795 83.63 -14.02 30.80
CA VAL A 795 84.96 -13.98 31.44
C VAL A 795 85.99 -13.33 30.49
N SER A 796 86.78 -12.36 30.98
CA SER A 796 87.85 -11.68 30.25
C SER A 796 89.24 -12.15 30.66
N GLU A 797 90.17 -12.25 29.70
CA GLU A 797 91.63 -12.39 29.91
C GLU A 797 92.41 -11.58 28.85
N PRO A 798 93.68 -11.20 29.12
CA PRO A 798 94.21 -9.86 28.85
C PRO A 798 95.14 -9.73 27.63
N ASP A 799 95.33 -8.46 27.24
CA ASP A 799 96.12 -7.91 26.13
C ASP A 799 97.62 -8.24 26.14
N ASP A 800 98.21 -8.33 24.94
CA ASP A 800 99.61 -7.98 24.67
C ASP A 800 99.73 -7.36 23.24
N PRO A 801 100.39 -6.20 23.04
CA PRO A 801 100.29 -5.43 21.81
C PRO A 801 101.58 -5.49 20.96
N SER A 802 101.45 -5.33 19.64
CA SER A 802 102.47 -4.64 18.84
C SER A 802 101.94 -4.18 17.48
N SER A 803 102.25 -2.89 17.18
CA SER A 803 102.58 -2.22 15.90
C SER A 803 101.74 -2.49 14.63
N GLU A 804 101.54 -1.59 13.68
CA GLU A 804 101.59 -0.12 13.48
C GLU A 804 101.33 0.06 11.97
N THR A 805 100.76 1.19 11.51
CA THR A 805 100.84 1.76 10.13
C THR A 805 100.14 1.00 8.98
N THR A 806 99.51 1.57 7.95
CA THR A 806 99.39 2.94 7.37
C THR A 806 98.26 2.95 6.32
N ASP A 807 97.67 4.13 6.09
CA ASP A 807 96.87 4.58 4.92
C ASP A 807 97.68 4.49 3.58
N PRO A 808 97.22 4.79 2.32
CA PRO A 808 95.92 5.34 1.85
C PRO A 808 95.39 4.87 0.44
N GLU A 809 94.20 5.38 0.07
CA GLU A 809 93.62 5.72 -1.27
C GLU A 809 93.52 4.77 -2.50
N LYS A 810 92.29 4.78 -3.07
CA LYS A 810 91.86 4.74 -4.51
C LYS A 810 92.11 3.51 -5.40
N SER A 811 91.01 2.93 -5.94
CA SER A 811 90.51 3.16 -7.32
C SER A 811 89.55 2.05 -7.82
N SER A 812 88.55 2.44 -8.62
CA SER A 812 87.60 1.61 -9.40
C SER A 812 88.20 1.17 -10.75
N PRO A 813 87.76 0.10 -11.47
CA PRO A 813 86.64 0.22 -12.46
C PRO A 813 85.86 -1.08 -12.86
N ASP A 814 84.71 -0.90 -13.54
CA ASP A 814 84.07 -1.69 -14.66
C ASP A 814 83.79 -3.23 -14.51
N LYS A 815 82.76 -3.90 -15.07
CA LYS A 815 81.69 -3.60 -16.07
C LYS A 815 80.65 -4.75 -16.13
N THR A 816 79.36 -4.39 -16.33
CA THR A 816 78.24 -5.05 -17.08
C THR A 816 77.90 -6.55 -16.95
N THR A 817 76.61 -6.89 -16.74
CA THR A 817 75.57 -7.14 -17.78
C THR A 817 74.18 -7.47 -17.19
N VAL A 818 73.13 -7.03 -17.89
CA VAL A 818 71.67 -7.31 -17.78
C VAL A 818 71.39 -8.80 -18.23
N PRO A 819 70.17 -9.44 -18.18
CA PRO A 819 68.83 -8.85 -18.10
C PRO A 819 67.62 -9.65 -17.51
N LYS A 820 66.42 -9.02 -17.63
CA LYS A 820 65.02 -9.51 -17.77
C LYS A 820 64.20 -9.79 -16.49
N THR A 821 63.12 -9.04 -16.18
CA THR A 821 61.71 -9.01 -16.72
C THR A 821 60.99 -10.35 -16.59
N GLY A 822 59.70 -10.47 -16.24
CA GLY A 822 58.55 -9.56 -16.19
C GLY A 822 57.32 -10.34 -15.67
N ASP A 823 56.30 -9.63 -15.20
CA ASP A 823 54.96 -9.50 -15.82
C ASP A 823 54.06 -10.74 -15.83
N LEU A 824 52.85 -10.59 -15.27
CA LEU A 824 51.61 -10.64 -16.09
C LEU A 824 50.37 -10.21 -15.30
N ASP A 825 49.82 -9.07 -15.71
CA ASP A 825 48.43 -8.64 -15.58
C ASP A 825 47.66 -9.17 -16.81
N ILE A 826 46.58 -9.94 -16.61
CA ILE A 826 45.49 -10.25 -17.58
C ILE A 826 44.24 -10.50 -16.72
N ARG A 827 43.21 -9.64 -16.58
CA ARG A 827 42.28 -8.96 -17.50
C ARG A 827 41.28 -9.88 -18.25
N TRP A 828 39.99 -9.66 -17.92
CA TRP A 828 38.73 -9.94 -18.65
C TRP A 828 38.13 -11.37 -18.67
N PHE A 829 36.89 -11.51 -18.18
CA PHE A 829 35.71 -11.56 -19.06
C PHE A 829 34.40 -11.26 -18.30
N ILE A 830 33.61 -10.33 -18.89
CA ILE A 830 32.19 -10.06 -18.65
C ILE A 830 31.36 -11.07 -19.48
N PHE A 831 30.17 -11.47 -19.02
CA PHE A 831 28.88 -11.62 -19.75
C PHE A 831 27.93 -12.54 -18.94
N LEU A 832 26.80 -12.03 -18.40
CA LEU A 832 25.46 -11.83 -19.01
C LEU A 832 24.60 -13.11 -19.16
N LEU A 833 23.41 -13.01 -18.55
CA LEU A 833 22.08 -13.49 -19.00
C LEU A 833 21.77 -15.00 -19.14
N THR A 834 20.87 -15.42 -18.24
CA THR A 834 19.58 -16.12 -18.49
C THR A 834 19.50 -17.60 -18.88
N VAL A 835 18.37 -18.15 -18.37
CA VAL A 835 17.52 -19.25 -18.86
C VAL A 835 17.74 -20.61 -18.20
N GLY A 836 16.63 -21.14 -17.65
CA GLY A 836 16.37 -22.57 -17.59
C GLY A 836 15.97 -23.07 -16.21
N SER A 837 14.74 -22.86 -15.73
CA SER A 837 13.60 -23.78 -15.88
C SER A 837 13.85 -25.22 -15.38
N GLY A 838 13.17 -25.57 -14.28
CA GLY A 838 12.58 -26.89 -14.06
C GLY A 838 13.50 -28.03 -13.64
N ILE A 839 13.21 -28.64 -12.48
CA ILE A 839 12.66 -30.00 -12.43
C ILE A 839 12.11 -30.26 -11.03
N VAL A 840 10.98 -30.94 -11.07
CA VAL A 840 10.07 -31.32 -10.01
C VAL A 840 10.29 -32.81 -9.66
N LEU A 841 9.97 -33.16 -8.41
CA LEU A 841 9.46 -34.45 -7.90
C LEU A 841 10.41 -35.51 -7.25
N LEU A 842 9.96 -35.89 -6.04
CA LEU A 842 10.05 -37.17 -5.29
C LEU A 842 11.40 -37.51 -4.61
N VAL A 843 11.44 -37.87 -3.33
CA VAL A 843 10.65 -38.93 -2.67
C VAL A 843 10.43 -38.65 -1.18
N THR A 844 9.19 -38.91 -0.78
CA THR A 844 8.57 -39.09 0.54
C THR A 844 9.30 -40.07 1.46
N LEU A 845 9.41 -39.77 2.78
CA LEU A 845 9.14 -40.70 3.90
C LEU A 845 9.52 -40.07 5.27
N LYS A 846 8.52 -39.55 6.00
CA LYS A 846 8.33 -39.87 7.44
C LYS A 846 7.04 -39.22 7.99
N LEU A 847 5.98 -40.01 8.02
CA LEU A 847 4.85 -39.82 8.93
C LEU A 847 5.11 -40.64 10.21
N ARG A 848 4.93 -40.00 11.38
CA ARG A 848 4.18 -40.47 12.56
C ARG A 848 4.84 -40.11 13.89
N LYS A 849 4.19 -39.17 14.59
CA LYS A 849 3.88 -39.06 16.04
C LYS A 849 3.77 -37.56 16.32
N GLU A 850 2.71 -36.99 16.87
CA GLU A 850 1.71 -37.46 17.82
C GLU A 850 0.43 -36.62 17.68
N THR A 851 -0.72 -37.28 17.66
CA THR A 851 -2.01 -36.70 18.07
C THR A 851 -2.35 -37.33 19.41
N ARG A 852 -2.55 -36.52 20.45
CA ARG A 852 -3.51 -36.74 21.57
C ARG A 852 -3.31 -35.69 22.68
N LYS A 853 -4.16 -34.65 22.70
CA LYS A 853 -5.28 -34.49 23.67
C LYS A 853 -5.77 -33.03 23.72
N GLN A 854 -7.10 -32.93 23.62
CA GLN A 854 -8.02 -31.80 23.85
C GLN A 854 -8.06 -30.69 22.81
#